data_AF-A0A9P1F2R1-F1
#
_entry.id   AF-A0A9P1F2R1-F1
#
_cell.length_a   1.000
_cell.length_b   1.000
_cell.length_c   1.000
_cell.angle_alpha   90.00
_cell.angle_beta   90.00
_cell.angle_gamma   90.00
#
_symmetry.space_group_name_H-M   'P 1'
#
loop_
_entity.id
_entity.type
_entity.pdbx_description
1 polymer ?
#
loop_
_entity_poly.entity_id
_entity_poly.type
_entity_poly.pdbx_seq_one_letter_code
_entity_poly.pdbx_strand_id
1 'polypeptide(L)'
;MDSENDSFDEYVAESPQAARSQFSGPKFQDEPVVVDSVVQDSQRPDAQHDTMAENLDEDMNLPSGDDDVIKILVATDIHCGYGENKPIIHMDAVNTFEEVLQIATEQKVDMVLLGGDLFHENNPSREVQHRVTQLLRQYCLNENPIALEFLSDASVNFNQSVFGHVNYYDQNLNVGLPIFTIHGNHDDLSGKGLTALDLLHEAGLINLFGKHSSIQEFTVSPILLRKGETLLALYGLGSQRDDRLVRAFKDQNITFFRPSAGAEDWFNLFVLHQNRPRRAMHRSTGNFLPESLIPQFFDLLVWGHEHECKPDPQYVASSEAMGDGFYILQPGSTVATSLTPDEAIQKNVFLIKIRKRKFKSKPIPLQTVRQMVVDELVLNKIPQGCKPPTKNERPKSRDGRYIDEMAIEAKLNEMIASAKKTRKPSQPDRPLIRLKVIYDEEWINITPANAKRIGMRYEEVVANAVDMVVIKKNTEKESKAKERAGTTGEDFMDDVGQFSAANLQTIITDYFSHQPIDNRMTVLKPSGIGKALDQYSEIEEGGTAASANRNFDQCLMNQIDVVRSALKRMPLPRLENLADMERFRDDILKDLNNLKKADYEKTDGAVSTTLPGRDDEDDDDDSQYYQLPANQTAARAASDEEDEVVLDSDEDSTISTVKTTTTRGRGRGSRGGAARGTRGGARGKAAAAKVSQRPPVDSDDGFEVVNDSPSPPPPSRSTRGRGRGKATAAPKKKDISFF
;
A
#
# COMPACT_ATOMS: atom_id res chain seq x y z
N MET A 1 17.32 11.47 -61.25
CA MET A 1 17.42 10.00 -61.33
C MET A 1 17.10 9.52 -59.95
N ASP A 2 15.84 9.16 -59.83
CA ASP A 2 15.06 9.32 -58.64
C ASP A 2 14.92 7.94 -58.00
N SER A 3 15.00 7.89 -56.68
CA SER A 3 14.73 6.69 -55.89
C SER A 3 13.64 7.05 -54.91
N GLU A 4 12.47 6.46 -55.11
CA GLU A 4 11.22 6.87 -54.47
C GLU A 4 11.21 6.59 -52.96
N ASN A 5 10.66 7.53 -52.20
CA ASN A 5 10.33 7.32 -50.79
C ASN A 5 8.99 6.57 -50.72
N ASP A 6 9.02 5.26 -50.45
CA ASP A 6 7.81 4.55 -50.02
C ASP A 6 7.46 5.01 -48.58
N SER A 7 6.51 5.94 -48.48
CA SER A 7 5.93 6.32 -47.20
C SER A 7 5.03 5.22 -46.65
N PHE A 8 5.05 5.04 -45.33
CA PHE A 8 4.23 4.05 -44.63
C PHE A 8 2.78 4.53 -44.36
N ASP A 9 2.40 5.70 -44.89
CA ASP A 9 1.12 6.37 -44.63
C ASP A 9 -0.13 5.63 -45.18
N GLU A 10 0.04 4.57 -45.98
CA GLU A 10 -1.09 3.84 -46.59
C GLU A 10 -1.68 2.73 -45.69
N TYR A 11 -1.13 2.50 -44.49
CA TYR A 11 -1.42 1.29 -43.68
C TYR A 11 -1.99 1.52 -42.28
N VAL A 12 -2.40 2.75 -41.95
CA VAL A 12 -3.09 3.09 -40.70
C VAL A 12 -4.47 3.68 -41.02
N ALA A 13 -5.53 3.08 -40.49
CA ALA A 13 -6.84 3.72 -40.53
C ALA A 13 -6.85 4.90 -39.54
N GLU A 14 -7.22 6.09 -40.00
CA GLU A 14 -7.29 7.30 -39.17
C GLU A 14 -8.16 7.08 -37.92
N SER A 15 -7.58 7.29 -36.74
CA SER A 15 -8.37 7.45 -35.51
C SER A 15 -9.23 8.71 -35.63
N PRO A 16 -10.55 8.65 -35.42
CA PRO A 16 -11.40 9.81 -35.58
C PRO A 16 -11.08 10.86 -34.50
N GLN A 17 -10.65 12.04 -34.93
CA GLN A 17 -10.55 13.22 -34.06
C GLN A 17 -11.91 13.55 -33.43
N ALA A 18 -11.87 14.09 -32.21
CA ALA A 18 -13.06 14.42 -31.44
C ALA A 18 -13.94 15.49 -32.11
N ALA A 19 -14.95 15.05 -32.85
CA ALA A 19 -15.98 15.92 -33.42
C ALA A 19 -17.19 16.02 -32.48
N ARG A 20 -17.33 17.16 -31.78
CA ARG A 20 -18.59 17.57 -31.16
C ARG A 20 -19.69 17.56 -32.24
N SER A 21 -20.68 16.70 -32.11
CA SER A 21 -21.93 16.82 -32.87
C SER A 21 -23.13 16.54 -31.97
N GLN A 22 -24.07 17.48 -31.98
CA GLN A 22 -25.38 17.34 -31.35
C GLN A 22 -26.21 16.38 -32.20
N PHE A 23 -26.84 15.37 -31.59
CA PHE A 23 -27.89 14.60 -32.26
C PHE A 23 -29.11 14.40 -31.35
N SER A 24 -30.22 14.97 -31.79
CA SER A 24 -31.55 14.78 -31.21
C SER A 24 -32.12 13.41 -31.58
N GLY A 25 -32.43 12.58 -30.57
CA GLY A 25 -33.18 11.33 -30.71
C GLY A 25 -34.66 11.48 -30.29
N PRO A 26 -35.57 10.60 -30.76
CA PRO A 26 -37.01 10.78 -30.63
C PRO A 26 -37.59 10.32 -29.28
N LYS A 27 -38.75 10.89 -28.93
CA LYS A 27 -39.55 10.57 -27.73
C LYS A 27 -40.19 9.17 -27.81
N PHE A 28 -40.09 8.39 -26.74
CA PHE A 28 -41.09 7.39 -26.33
C PHE A 28 -41.16 7.34 -24.78
N GLN A 29 -42.24 6.77 -24.24
CA GLN A 29 -42.82 7.14 -22.94
C GLN A 29 -42.44 6.23 -21.76
N ASP A 30 -42.23 6.88 -20.61
CA ASP A 30 -42.61 6.55 -19.22
C ASP A 30 -42.68 5.07 -18.77
N GLU A 31 -41.82 4.70 -17.82
CA GLU A 31 -42.13 4.02 -16.53
C GLU A 31 -40.93 4.25 -15.56
N PRO A 32 -41.12 4.27 -14.23
CA PRO A 32 -40.20 4.94 -13.31
C PRO A 32 -39.07 4.05 -12.77
N VAL A 33 -37.81 4.45 -13.02
CA VAL A 33 -36.63 3.94 -12.31
C VAL A 33 -36.20 4.96 -11.26
N VAL A 34 -35.89 4.48 -10.05
CA VAL A 34 -35.40 5.32 -8.94
C VAL A 34 -34.05 5.93 -9.34
N VAL A 35 -34.00 7.26 -9.42
CA VAL A 35 -32.81 8.00 -9.85
C VAL A 35 -31.95 8.29 -8.64
N ASP A 36 -30.80 7.60 -8.51
CA ASP A 36 -29.71 8.08 -7.66
C ASP A 36 -29.31 9.48 -8.13
N SER A 37 -29.24 10.43 -7.19
CA SER A 37 -29.04 11.84 -7.48
C SER A 37 -27.69 12.08 -8.15
N VAL A 38 -27.71 12.35 -9.46
CA VAL A 38 -26.57 12.91 -10.19
C VAL A 38 -26.22 14.25 -9.54
N VAL A 39 -25.09 14.29 -8.85
CA VAL A 39 -24.51 15.54 -8.34
C VAL A 39 -24.23 16.44 -9.54
N GLN A 40 -24.78 17.66 -9.52
CA GLN A 40 -24.60 18.61 -10.62
C GLN A 40 -23.15 19.11 -10.67
N ASP A 41 -22.63 19.30 -11.89
CA ASP A 41 -21.30 19.85 -12.11
C ASP A 41 -21.13 21.23 -11.46
N SER A 42 -20.22 21.29 -10.48
CA SER A 42 -19.32 22.40 -10.13
C SER A 42 -19.75 23.84 -10.51
N GLN A 43 -20.90 24.31 -10.02
CA GLN A 43 -21.15 25.75 -9.96
C GLN A 43 -20.39 26.34 -8.77
N ARG A 44 -19.40 27.18 -9.06
CA ARG A 44 -18.66 27.99 -8.06
C ARG A 44 -19.68 28.78 -7.20
N PRO A 45 -19.49 28.88 -5.87
CA PRO A 45 -20.42 29.59 -5.00
C PRO A 45 -20.53 31.07 -5.36
N ASP A 46 -21.62 31.71 -4.89
CA ASP A 46 -21.73 33.16 -4.91
C ASP A 46 -20.52 33.80 -4.20
N ALA A 47 -20.02 34.92 -4.74
CA ALA A 47 -18.77 35.57 -4.30
C ALA A 47 -18.74 36.05 -2.83
N GLN A 48 -19.85 35.92 -2.08
CA GLN A 48 -19.92 36.15 -0.64
C GLN A 48 -19.54 34.91 0.19
N HIS A 49 -19.75 33.71 -0.36
CA HIS A 49 -19.46 32.42 0.24
C HIS A 49 -18.22 31.75 -0.36
N ASP A 50 -17.62 32.36 -1.39
CA ASP A 50 -16.42 31.84 -2.02
C ASP A 50 -15.15 32.06 -1.18
N THR A 51 -14.59 30.97 -0.69
CA THR A 51 -13.30 30.93 0.02
C THR A 51 -12.10 30.92 -0.94
N MET A 52 -12.28 30.60 -2.22
CA MET A 52 -11.20 30.59 -3.21
C MET A 52 -11.06 31.94 -3.93
N ALA A 53 -9.95 32.62 -3.69
CA ALA A 53 -9.61 33.90 -4.29
C ALA A 53 -8.82 33.75 -5.60
N GLU A 54 -9.19 34.48 -6.64
CA GLU A 54 -8.36 34.61 -7.85
C GLU A 54 -7.17 35.52 -7.59
N ASN A 55 -7.34 36.56 -6.77
CA ASN A 55 -6.27 37.43 -6.33
C ASN A 55 -6.47 37.89 -4.87
N LEU A 56 -5.81 37.21 -3.92
CA LEU A 56 -5.94 37.43 -2.48
C LEU A 56 -5.76 38.89 -2.01
N ASP A 57 -5.00 39.71 -2.75
CA ASP A 57 -4.77 41.11 -2.39
C ASP A 57 -5.88 42.04 -2.93
N GLU A 58 -6.35 41.81 -4.16
CA GLU A 58 -7.44 42.58 -4.77
C GLU A 58 -8.81 42.17 -4.21
N ASP A 59 -9.06 40.86 -4.05
CA ASP A 59 -10.31 40.26 -3.53
C ASP A 59 -10.58 40.56 -2.04
N MET A 60 -9.63 41.21 -1.36
CA MET A 60 -9.72 41.60 0.05
C MET A 60 -9.55 43.11 0.30
N ASN A 61 -9.14 43.90 -0.71
CA ASN A 61 -9.02 45.36 -0.62
C ASN A 61 -8.09 45.84 0.54
N LEU A 62 -7.06 45.04 0.85
CA LEU A 62 -6.13 45.25 1.97
C LEU A 62 -4.73 45.68 1.47
N PRO A 63 -3.92 46.37 2.30
CA PRO A 63 -2.53 46.64 1.95
C PRO A 63 -1.74 45.35 1.69
N SER A 64 -0.81 45.43 0.74
CA SER A 64 0.03 44.35 0.23
C SER A 64 1.16 43.99 1.21
N GLY A 65 0.79 43.41 2.36
CA GLY A 65 1.71 42.83 3.34
C GLY A 65 1.67 41.30 3.29
N ASP A 66 2.83 40.67 3.14
CA ASP A 66 3.02 39.21 3.15
C ASP A 66 2.96 38.61 4.58
N ASP A 67 2.93 39.49 5.60
CA ASP A 67 3.00 39.15 7.03
C ASP A 67 1.75 38.41 7.53
N ASP A 68 0.57 38.70 6.96
CA ASP A 68 -0.70 38.01 7.28
C ASP A 68 -0.94 36.77 6.39
N VAL A 69 -0.04 36.43 5.46
CA VAL A 69 -0.29 35.37 4.46
C VAL A 69 0.45 34.11 4.86
N ILE A 70 -0.28 33.05 5.23
CA ILE A 70 0.28 31.72 5.45
C ILE A 70 0.55 31.07 4.10
N LYS A 71 1.79 30.68 3.83
CA LYS A 71 2.24 29.98 2.62
C LYS A 71 2.54 28.53 2.97
N ILE A 72 1.80 27.61 2.35
CA ILE A 72 1.95 26.16 2.54
C ILE A 72 2.34 25.53 1.21
N LEU A 73 3.40 24.72 1.18
CA LEU A 73 3.60 23.80 0.05
C LEU A 73 2.88 22.47 0.36
N VAL A 74 1.95 22.07 -0.49
CA VAL A 74 1.22 20.81 -0.38
C VAL A 74 1.74 19.79 -1.39
N ALA A 75 2.03 18.59 -0.89
CA ALA A 75 2.36 17.40 -1.67
C ALA A 75 1.73 16.17 -0.99
N THR A 76 1.69 15.03 -1.68
CA THR A 76 1.18 13.76 -1.13
C THR A 76 1.78 12.59 -1.91
N ASP A 77 1.71 11.38 -1.37
CA ASP A 77 1.99 10.14 -2.10
C ASP A 77 3.37 10.21 -2.79
N ILE A 78 4.39 10.46 -1.96
CA ILE A 78 5.78 10.64 -2.39
C ILE A 78 6.44 9.28 -2.66
N HIS A 79 6.07 8.26 -1.90
CA HIS A 79 6.54 6.89 -2.05
C HIS A 79 8.06 6.76 -2.16
N CYS A 80 8.81 7.40 -1.25
CA CYS A 80 10.24 7.17 -1.11
C CYS A 80 10.50 5.66 -0.93
N GLY A 81 11.35 5.09 -1.79
CA GLY A 81 11.61 3.65 -1.88
C GLY A 81 10.87 2.93 -3.02
N TYR A 82 9.91 3.56 -3.70
CA TYR A 82 9.27 2.95 -4.88
C TYR A 82 10.31 2.57 -5.93
N GLY A 83 10.34 1.28 -6.28
CA GLY A 83 11.26 0.76 -7.29
C GLY A 83 12.72 0.69 -6.86
N GLU A 84 13.05 0.73 -5.57
CA GLU A 84 14.42 0.60 -5.03
C GLU A 84 15.19 -0.59 -5.65
N ASN A 85 14.54 -1.74 -5.80
CA ASN A 85 15.12 -2.95 -6.41
C ASN A 85 15.33 -2.86 -7.94
N LYS A 86 14.97 -1.76 -8.60
CA LYS A 86 15.04 -1.57 -10.06
C LYS A 86 16.16 -0.56 -10.41
N PRO A 87 17.27 -0.98 -11.05
CA PRO A 87 18.47 -0.16 -11.18
C PRO A 87 18.28 1.16 -11.95
N ILE A 88 17.25 1.26 -12.80
CA ILE A 88 16.98 2.47 -13.59
C ILE A 88 16.15 3.51 -12.81
N ILE A 89 15.28 3.10 -11.88
CA ILE A 89 14.29 3.98 -11.22
C ILE A 89 14.43 4.08 -9.69
N HIS A 90 15.33 3.32 -9.07
CA HIS A 90 15.54 3.24 -7.62
C HIS A 90 15.61 4.57 -6.84
N MET A 91 16.02 5.66 -7.48
CA MET A 91 16.15 6.99 -6.87
C MET A 91 15.09 8.00 -7.32
N ASP A 92 14.15 7.64 -8.20
CA ASP A 92 13.21 8.61 -8.81
C ASP A 92 12.34 9.32 -7.78
N ALA A 93 11.75 8.55 -6.85
CA ALA A 93 10.91 9.09 -5.78
C ALA A 93 11.71 10.01 -4.84
N VAL A 94 12.91 9.60 -4.44
CA VAL A 94 13.78 10.35 -3.52
C VAL A 94 14.31 11.63 -4.17
N ASN A 95 14.73 11.58 -5.42
CA ASN A 95 15.18 12.76 -6.17
C ASN A 95 14.02 13.75 -6.39
N THR A 96 12.80 13.25 -6.57
CA THR A 96 11.61 14.11 -6.67
C THR A 96 11.20 14.69 -5.33
N PHE A 97 11.36 13.95 -4.23
CA PHE A 97 11.20 14.51 -2.89
C PHE A 97 12.21 15.64 -2.61
N GLU A 98 13.46 15.51 -3.09
CA GLU A 98 14.41 16.61 -3.06
C GLU A 98 13.93 17.83 -3.87
N GLU A 99 13.35 17.65 -5.07
CA GLU A 99 12.71 18.74 -5.82
C GLU A 99 11.59 19.42 -5.02
N VAL A 100 10.73 18.67 -4.31
CA VAL A 100 9.68 19.25 -3.45
C VAL A 100 10.27 20.14 -2.36
N LEU A 101 11.35 19.72 -1.71
CA LEU A 101 12.03 20.49 -0.66
C LEU A 101 12.77 21.72 -1.23
N GLN A 102 13.33 21.61 -2.44
CA GLN A 102 13.91 22.75 -3.16
C GLN A 102 12.83 23.79 -3.48
N ILE A 103 11.68 23.37 -4.03
CA ILE A 103 10.54 24.26 -4.31
C ILE A 103 10.04 24.94 -3.04
N ALA A 104 9.91 24.21 -1.92
CA ALA A 104 9.52 24.79 -0.63
C ALA A 104 10.48 25.93 -0.20
N THR A 105 11.78 25.67 -0.32
CA THR A 105 12.85 26.61 0.02
C THR A 105 12.84 27.84 -0.90
N GLU A 106 12.73 27.63 -2.21
CA GLU A 106 12.70 28.70 -3.23
C GLU A 106 11.46 29.60 -3.11
N GLN A 107 10.29 29.02 -2.87
CA GLN A 107 9.04 29.76 -2.68
C GLN A 107 8.93 30.43 -1.30
N LYS A 108 9.87 30.14 -0.37
CA LYS A 108 9.89 30.62 1.02
C LYS A 108 8.55 30.41 1.71
N VAL A 109 8.11 29.15 1.72
CA VAL A 109 6.87 28.75 2.41
C VAL A 109 7.08 28.73 3.92
N ASP A 110 6.01 28.98 4.68
CA ASP A 110 6.04 28.94 6.13
C ASP A 110 6.03 27.49 6.66
N MET A 111 5.46 26.55 5.90
CA MET A 111 5.44 25.12 6.20
C MET A 111 5.25 24.25 4.95
N VAL A 112 5.61 22.98 5.04
CA VAL A 112 5.20 21.92 4.09
C VAL A 112 4.10 21.07 4.73
N LEU A 113 3.11 20.68 3.95
CA LEU A 113 2.02 19.81 4.36
C LEU A 113 1.95 18.58 3.44
N LEU A 114 2.04 17.40 4.04
CA LEU A 114 2.06 16.11 3.34
C LEU A 114 0.78 15.31 3.62
N GLY A 115 0.16 14.81 2.54
CA GLY A 115 -1.09 14.05 2.58
C GLY A 115 -0.97 12.54 2.88
N GLY A 116 0.17 12.08 3.41
CA GLY A 116 0.47 10.65 3.65
C GLY A 116 1.34 10.02 2.56
N ASP A 117 1.73 8.76 2.78
CA ASP A 117 2.60 7.95 1.91
C ASP A 117 3.90 8.68 1.52
N LEU A 118 4.63 9.15 2.54
CA LEU A 118 6.00 9.62 2.36
C LEU A 118 6.92 8.47 1.94
N PHE A 119 6.69 7.27 2.49
CA PHE A 119 7.41 6.04 2.14
C PHE A 119 6.52 5.08 1.34
N HIS A 120 7.15 4.26 0.48
CA HIS A 120 6.44 3.22 -0.28
C HIS A 120 6.27 1.90 0.49
N GLU A 121 7.12 1.66 1.48
CA GLU A 121 7.15 0.43 2.26
C GLU A 121 6.92 0.80 3.73
N ASN A 122 6.10 0.04 4.44
CA ASN A 122 5.81 0.29 5.87
C ASN A 122 7.09 0.17 6.72
N ASN A 123 7.99 -0.72 6.33
CA ASN A 123 9.35 -0.81 6.84
C ASN A 123 10.34 -0.41 5.72
N PRO A 124 10.58 0.89 5.49
CA PRO A 124 11.43 1.34 4.40
C PRO A 124 12.87 0.88 4.62
N SER A 125 13.61 0.64 3.56
CA SER A 125 15.00 0.19 3.68
C SER A 125 15.86 1.20 4.44
N ARG A 126 16.96 0.73 5.02
CA ARG A 126 17.95 1.61 5.66
C ARG A 126 18.54 2.65 4.70
N GLU A 127 18.60 2.35 3.41
CA GLU A 127 19.09 3.29 2.39
C GLU A 127 18.08 4.41 2.16
N VAL A 128 16.80 4.05 1.98
CA VAL A 128 15.69 5.00 1.82
C VAL A 128 15.52 5.87 3.07
N GLN A 129 15.45 5.26 4.28
CA GLN A 129 15.35 6.00 5.54
C GLN A 129 16.52 6.98 5.72
N HIS A 130 17.75 6.53 5.48
CA HIS A 130 18.95 7.37 5.56
C HIS A 130 18.89 8.54 4.58
N ARG A 131 18.45 8.31 3.33
CA ARG A 131 18.41 9.34 2.30
C ARG A 131 17.30 10.37 2.55
N VAL A 132 16.12 9.94 2.97
CA VAL A 132 15.03 10.84 3.42
C VAL A 132 15.47 11.65 4.64
N THR A 133 16.11 11.03 5.62
CA THR A 133 16.68 11.71 6.81
C THR A 133 17.73 12.76 6.42
N GLN A 134 18.60 12.47 5.44
CA GLN A 134 19.58 13.43 4.94
C GLN A 134 18.90 14.65 4.31
N LEU A 135 17.90 14.44 3.44
CA LEU A 135 17.16 15.52 2.79
C LEU A 135 16.41 16.39 3.81
N LEU A 136 15.63 15.77 4.70
CA LEU A 136 14.94 16.49 5.78
C LEU A 136 15.92 17.31 6.63
N ARG A 137 17.06 16.73 7.01
CA ARG A 137 18.08 17.47 7.76
C ARG A 137 18.68 18.64 6.97
N GLN A 138 18.89 18.48 5.66
CA GLN A 138 19.50 19.48 4.78
C GLN A 138 18.59 20.68 4.52
N TYR A 139 17.29 20.43 4.32
CA TYR A 139 16.33 21.49 3.96
C TYR A 139 15.51 22.02 5.14
N CYS A 140 15.20 21.20 6.16
CA CYS A 140 14.33 21.60 7.28
C CYS A 140 15.07 22.23 8.48
N LEU A 141 16.32 21.84 8.74
CA LEU A 141 17.12 22.40 9.84
C LEU A 141 18.04 23.52 9.34
N ASN A 142 17.65 24.77 9.57
CA ASN A 142 18.31 25.96 9.08
C ASN A 142 17.96 27.19 9.94
N GLU A 143 18.55 28.35 9.66
CA GLU A 143 18.38 29.59 10.47
C GLU A 143 17.19 30.47 10.04
N ASN A 144 16.29 30.00 9.17
CA ASN A 144 15.14 30.80 8.74
C ASN A 144 14.15 30.98 9.91
N PRO A 145 13.71 32.23 10.20
CA PRO A 145 12.75 32.47 11.26
C PRO A 145 11.36 31.97 10.86
N ILE A 146 10.73 31.15 11.71
CA ILE A 146 9.35 30.70 11.53
C ILE A 146 8.40 31.74 12.13
N ALA A 147 7.53 32.30 11.29
CA ALA A 147 6.52 33.28 11.68
C ALA A 147 5.18 32.64 12.11
N LEU A 148 5.06 31.31 12.02
CA LEU A 148 3.90 30.56 12.49
C LEU A 148 3.96 30.38 14.01
N GLU A 149 2.88 30.76 14.67
CA GLU A 149 2.67 30.57 16.10
C GLU A 149 1.74 29.38 16.32
N PHE A 150 2.19 28.40 17.10
CA PHE A 150 1.39 27.26 17.56
C PHE A 150 0.53 27.67 18.75
N LEU A 151 -0.80 27.52 18.63
CA LEU A 151 -1.79 27.96 19.62
C LEU A 151 -2.55 26.82 20.31
N SER A 152 -2.55 25.60 19.75
CA SER A 152 -3.22 24.43 20.33
C SER A 152 -2.36 23.72 21.37
N ASP A 153 -2.94 22.74 22.08
CA ASP A 153 -2.19 21.87 22.98
C ASP A 153 -1.45 20.78 22.18
N ALA A 154 -0.14 20.99 22.00
CA ALA A 154 0.72 20.07 21.28
C ALA A 154 0.74 18.65 21.90
N SER A 155 0.50 18.50 23.21
CA SER A 155 0.42 17.17 23.84
C SER A 155 -0.84 16.38 23.47
N VAL A 156 -1.90 17.08 23.03
CA VAL A 156 -3.11 16.46 22.46
C VAL A 156 -2.92 16.18 20.97
N ASN A 157 -2.29 17.11 20.23
CA ASN A 157 -2.05 16.95 18.80
C ASN A 157 -0.99 15.90 18.45
N PHE A 158 -0.01 15.68 19.34
CA PHE A 158 1.11 14.75 19.18
C PHE A 158 1.13 13.70 20.30
N ASN A 159 -0.04 13.17 20.65
CA ASN A 159 -0.23 12.26 21.80
C ASN A 159 0.59 10.95 21.73
N GLN A 160 1.12 10.61 20.56
CA GLN A 160 2.02 9.48 20.33
C GLN A 160 3.46 9.73 20.77
N SER A 161 3.86 10.99 20.97
CA SER A 161 5.24 11.39 21.29
C SER A 161 5.43 11.68 22.78
N VAL A 162 6.67 11.53 23.26
CA VAL A 162 7.10 12.06 24.57
C VAL A 162 7.39 13.57 24.48
N PHE A 163 7.66 14.09 23.28
CA PHE A 163 7.89 15.51 23.03
C PHE A 163 6.55 16.23 22.83
N GLY A 164 5.98 16.73 23.94
CA GLY A 164 4.70 17.47 23.95
C GLY A 164 4.77 18.89 23.36
N HIS A 165 5.56 19.11 22.31
CA HIS A 165 5.75 20.39 21.63
C HIS A 165 5.98 20.18 20.13
N VAL A 166 5.60 21.18 19.31
CA VAL A 166 5.88 21.18 17.88
C VAL A 166 7.40 21.30 17.62
N ASN A 167 7.92 20.67 16.57
CA ASN A 167 9.37 20.51 16.40
C ASN A 167 10.17 21.83 16.38
N TYR A 168 9.60 22.91 15.86
CA TYR A 168 10.21 24.24 15.82
C TYR A 168 10.15 25.04 17.13
N TYR A 169 9.51 24.50 18.17
CA TYR A 169 9.61 24.99 19.55
C TYR A 169 10.63 24.21 20.38
N ASP A 170 11.31 23.20 19.82
CA ASP A 170 12.37 22.49 20.52
C ASP A 170 13.62 23.39 20.70
N GLN A 171 14.09 23.52 21.93
CA GLN A 171 15.23 24.40 22.27
C GLN A 171 16.58 23.88 21.76
N ASN A 172 16.64 22.63 21.29
CA ASN A 172 17.85 21.95 20.83
C ASN A 172 17.93 21.82 19.30
N LEU A 173 16.84 22.09 18.58
CA LEU A 173 16.73 21.95 17.12
C LEU A 173 16.36 23.27 16.47
N ASN A 174 17.24 23.79 15.61
CA ASN A 174 16.94 24.96 14.80
C ASN A 174 16.18 24.52 13.54
N VAL A 175 14.87 24.35 13.66
CA VAL A 175 13.97 24.08 12.53
C VAL A 175 13.61 25.42 11.87
N GLY A 176 13.84 25.53 10.56
CA GLY A 176 13.48 26.73 9.78
C GLY A 176 12.52 26.45 8.61
N LEU A 177 12.14 25.19 8.39
CA LEU A 177 11.05 24.78 7.51
C LEU A 177 10.33 23.57 8.16
N PRO A 178 9.20 23.79 8.86
CA PRO A 178 8.47 22.71 9.51
C PRO A 178 7.63 21.94 8.49
N ILE A 179 7.67 20.61 8.59
CA ILE A 179 6.82 19.72 7.80
C ILE A 179 5.75 19.14 8.73
N PHE A 180 4.50 19.14 8.26
CA PHE A 180 3.37 18.45 8.90
C PHE A 180 2.90 17.32 7.99
N THR A 181 2.63 16.14 8.53
CA THR A 181 2.15 14.99 7.74
C THR A 181 1.13 14.16 8.52
N ILE A 182 0.15 13.62 7.81
CA ILE A 182 -0.57 12.42 8.25
C ILE A 182 0.19 11.16 7.79
N HIS A 183 -0.21 9.97 8.23
CA HIS A 183 0.22 8.70 7.61
C HIS A 183 -0.77 8.28 6.51
N GLY A 184 -0.27 7.64 5.46
CA GLY A 184 -1.05 7.02 4.41
C GLY A 184 -1.26 5.52 4.65
N ASN A 185 -1.55 4.75 3.59
CA ASN A 185 -1.75 3.30 3.69
C ASN A 185 -0.49 2.47 3.46
N HIS A 186 0.58 3.05 2.91
CA HIS A 186 1.89 2.39 2.78
C HIS A 186 2.75 2.62 4.02
N ASP A 187 2.73 3.83 4.61
CA ASP A 187 3.42 4.14 5.87
C ASP A 187 2.50 4.06 7.12
N ASP A 188 1.49 3.16 7.05
CA ASP A 188 0.52 2.86 8.11
C ASP A 188 1.14 2.14 9.34
N LEU A 189 0.34 1.93 10.38
CA LEU A 189 0.69 1.31 11.65
C LEU A 189 1.22 -0.12 11.48
N SER A 190 2.49 -0.37 11.82
CA SER A 190 3.09 -1.71 11.89
C SER A 190 3.19 -2.24 13.32
N GLY A 191 3.16 -3.58 13.45
CA GLY A 191 3.45 -4.31 14.69
C GLY A 191 2.68 -3.79 15.91
N LYS A 192 3.39 -3.06 16.79
CA LYS A 192 2.84 -2.51 18.05
C LYS A 192 2.21 -1.10 17.88
N GLY A 193 1.88 -0.68 16.67
CA GLY A 193 1.26 0.63 16.39
C GLY A 193 2.24 1.77 16.08
N LEU A 194 3.42 1.44 15.54
CA LEU A 194 4.40 2.42 15.06
C LEU A 194 4.46 2.45 13.54
N THR A 195 4.53 3.65 13.00
CA THR A 195 4.74 3.98 11.58
C THR A 195 6.22 4.30 11.35
N ALA A 196 6.68 4.27 10.09
CA ALA A 196 7.99 4.82 9.74
C ALA A 196 8.12 6.33 10.06
N LEU A 197 6.99 7.04 10.09
CA LEU A 197 6.91 8.48 10.38
C LEU A 197 7.13 8.81 11.85
N ASP A 198 6.76 7.93 12.79
CA ASP A 198 7.01 8.14 14.22
C ASP A 198 8.51 8.33 14.51
N LEU A 199 9.40 7.59 13.81
CA LEU A 199 10.86 7.74 13.94
C LEU A 199 11.37 9.10 13.46
N LEU A 200 10.80 9.64 12.39
CA LEU A 200 11.16 10.98 11.88
C LEU A 200 10.60 12.10 12.76
N HIS A 201 9.46 11.85 13.40
CA HIS A 201 8.85 12.75 14.36
C HIS A 201 9.65 12.84 15.67
N GLU A 202 10.02 11.70 16.26
CA GLU A 202 10.92 11.63 17.43
C GLU A 202 12.32 12.19 17.14
N ALA A 203 12.76 12.18 15.88
CA ALA A 203 14.00 12.86 15.45
C ALA A 203 13.84 14.39 15.27
N GLY A 204 12.63 14.94 15.46
CA GLY A 204 12.30 16.35 15.30
C GLY A 204 12.30 16.85 13.85
N LEU A 205 12.31 15.96 12.87
CA LEU A 205 12.40 16.32 11.44
C LEU A 205 11.03 16.61 10.81
N ILE A 206 9.95 16.02 11.35
CA ILE A 206 8.57 16.21 10.90
C ILE A 206 7.61 16.31 12.09
N ASN A 207 6.40 16.82 11.86
CA ASN A 207 5.29 16.81 12.81
C ASN A 207 4.23 15.83 12.30
N LEU A 208 4.20 14.60 12.85
CA LEU A 208 3.18 13.61 12.53
C LEU A 208 1.90 13.92 13.31
N PHE A 209 0.77 14.09 12.62
CA PHE A 209 -0.53 14.39 13.22
C PHE A 209 -1.65 13.53 12.63
N GLY A 210 -2.87 13.61 13.19
CA GLY A 210 -4.03 12.86 12.70
C GLY A 210 -3.95 11.34 12.89
N LYS A 211 -3.07 10.86 13.78
CA LYS A 211 -2.95 9.44 14.16
C LYS A 211 -4.04 9.10 15.18
N HIS A 212 -4.82 8.05 14.95
CA HIS A 212 -5.92 7.64 15.84
C HIS A 212 -5.67 6.26 16.44
N SER A 213 -5.70 6.18 17.78
CA SER A 213 -5.52 4.91 18.51
C SER A 213 -6.80 4.07 18.61
N SER A 214 -7.98 4.71 18.55
CA SER A 214 -9.28 4.05 18.55
C SER A 214 -9.67 3.68 17.12
N ILE A 215 -10.23 2.47 16.98
CA ILE A 215 -10.64 1.88 15.71
C ILE A 215 -12.13 2.15 15.41
N GLN A 216 -12.90 2.55 16.42
CA GLN A 216 -14.37 2.70 16.33
C GLN A 216 -14.84 4.15 16.47
N GLU A 217 -14.18 4.93 17.32
CA GLU A 217 -14.54 6.32 17.63
C GLU A 217 -13.38 7.25 17.24
N PHE A 218 -13.63 8.21 16.35
CA PHE A 218 -12.62 9.11 15.81
C PHE A 218 -12.82 10.52 16.35
N THR A 219 -11.99 10.90 17.31
CA THR A 219 -11.98 12.25 17.89
C THR A 219 -10.90 13.08 17.20
N VAL A 220 -11.30 14.00 16.32
CA VAL A 220 -10.38 14.80 15.49
C VAL A 220 -10.20 16.19 16.12
N SER A 221 -9.00 16.43 16.66
CA SER A 221 -8.61 17.71 17.26
C SER A 221 -7.72 18.50 16.28
N PRO A 222 -8.03 19.77 15.97
CA PRO A 222 -7.21 20.57 15.06
C PRO A 222 -5.88 20.98 15.70
N ILE A 223 -4.86 21.12 14.88
CA ILE A 223 -3.69 21.96 15.16
C ILE A 223 -4.07 23.40 14.84
N LEU A 224 -3.87 24.31 15.80
CA LEU A 224 -4.22 25.73 15.65
C LEU A 224 -2.96 26.55 15.42
N LEU A 225 -2.87 27.19 14.26
CA LEU A 225 -1.75 28.02 13.83
C LEU A 225 -2.20 29.47 13.59
N ARG A 226 -1.35 30.44 13.93
CA ARG A 226 -1.54 31.86 13.61
C ARG A 226 -0.34 32.42 12.87
N LYS A 227 -0.60 33.34 11.93
CA LYS A 227 0.40 34.24 11.34
C LYS A 227 -0.25 35.60 11.08
N GLY A 228 0.24 36.63 11.77
CA GLY A 228 -0.40 37.96 11.75
C GLY A 228 -1.86 37.89 12.20
N GLU A 229 -2.78 38.44 11.39
CA GLU A 229 -4.23 38.33 11.59
C GLU A 229 -4.84 36.98 11.14
N THR A 230 -4.10 36.13 10.40
CA THR A 230 -4.65 34.89 9.82
C THR A 230 -4.59 33.72 10.79
N LEU A 231 -5.72 33.01 10.91
CA LEU A 231 -5.92 31.86 11.78
C LEU A 231 -6.20 30.60 10.93
N LEU A 232 -5.46 29.52 11.18
CA LEU A 232 -5.55 28.24 10.47
C LEU A 232 -5.83 27.11 11.46
N ALA A 233 -6.95 26.42 11.26
CA ALA A 233 -7.30 25.19 11.95
C ALA A 233 -7.00 24.00 11.02
N LEU A 234 -5.89 23.32 11.28
CA LEU A 234 -5.40 22.17 10.51
C LEU A 234 -5.90 20.87 11.12
N TYR A 235 -6.83 20.21 10.43
CA TYR A 235 -7.38 18.91 10.76
C TYR A 235 -6.67 17.82 9.94
N GLY A 236 -6.46 16.64 10.53
CA GLY A 236 -5.84 15.51 9.86
C GLY A 236 -6.49 14.21 10.28
N LEU A 237 -6.67 13.31 9.31
CA LEU A 237 -7.10 11.93 9.51
C LEU A 237 -6.13 11.04 8.72
N GLY A 238 -5.23 10.37 9.43
CA GLY A 238 -4.36 9.33 8.86
C GLY A 238 -5.18 8.18 8.28
N SER A 239 -4.58 7.44 7.33
CA SER A 239 -5.29 6.42 6.57
C SER A 239 -6.05 5.43 7.45
N GLN A 240 -7.27 5.12 7.04
CA GLN A 240 -8.12 4.10 7.62
C GLN A 240 -8.63 3.17 6.51
N ARG A 241 -9.14 1.99 6.87
CA ARG A 241 -9.84 1.15 5.88
C ARG A 241 -11.15 1.85 5.47
N ASP A 242 -11.34 2.13 4.18
CA ASP A 242 -12.47 2.93 3.68
C ASP A 242 -13.83 2.45 4.22
N ASP A 243 -14.07 1.12 4.15
CA ASP A 243 -15.30 0.50 4.64
C ASP A 243 -15.58 0.72 6.14
N ARG A 244 -14.53 0.89 6.95
CA ARG A 244 -14.63 1.20 8.38
C ARG A 244 -14.91 2.68 8.58
N LEU A 245 -14.18 3.55 7.87
CA LEU A 245 -14.36 5.00 7.98
C LEU A 245 -15.77 5.43 7.55
N VAL A 246 -16.28 4.89 6.43
CA VAL A 246 -17.64 5.14 5.95
C VAL A 246 -18.71 4.71 6.97
N ARG A 247 -18.49 3.61 7.70
CA ARG A 247 -19.38 3.19 8.79
C ARG A 247 -19.30 4.19 9.95
N ALA A 248 -18.11 4.57 10.40
CA ALA A 248 -17.94 5.55 11.47
C ALA A 248 -18.61 6.90 11.15
N PHE A 249 -18.54 7.39 9.91
CA PHE A 249 -19.30 8.57 9.46
C PHE A 249 -20.82 8.36 9.52
N LYS A 250 -21.33 7.23 9.03
CA LYS A 250 -22.78 6.92 9.02
C LYS A 250 -23.35 6.69 10.41
N ASP A 251 -22.58 6.06 11.29
CA ASP A 251 -22.95 5.71 12.66
C ASP A 251 -22.72 6.90 13.63
N GLN A 252 -22.26 8.05 13.13
CA GLN A 252 -21.94 9.27 13.89
C GLN A 252 -20.82 9.10 14.95
N ASN A 253 -19.92 8.14 14.75
CA ASN A 253 -18.79 7.87 15.64
C ASN A 253 -17.56 8.73 15.34
N ILE A 254 -17.72 9.85 14.60
CA ILE A 254 -16.64 10.79 14.29
C ILE A 254 -17.00 12.17 14.85
N THR A 255 -16.18 12.66 15.77
CA THR A 255 -16.35 13.96 16.42
C THR A 255 -15.21 14.90 16.03
N PHE A 256 -15.55 16.00 15.35
CA PHE A 256 -14.61 17.08 15.04
C PHE A 256 -14.70 18.19 16.09
N PHE A 257 -13.62 18.47 16.80
CA PHE A 257 -13.57 19.62 17.71
C PHE A 257 -13.34 20.91 16.94
N ARG A 258 -14.13 21.96 17.22
CA ARG A 258 -13.92 23.32 16.69
C ARG A 258 -13.42 24.25 17.80
N PRO A 259 -12.60 25.28 17.49
CA PRO A 259 -12.20 26.30 18.47
C PRO A 259 -13.41 26.96 19.13
N SER A 260 -13.39 27.08 20.46
CA SER A 260 -14.52 27.65 21.22
C SER A 260 -14.65 29.18 21.10
N ALA A 261 -13.59 29.86 20.67
CA ALA A 261 -13.56 31.29 20.41
C ALA A 261 -13.31 31.56 18.91
N GLY A 262 -14.15 32.41 18.32
CA GLY A 262 -14.00 32.84 16.92
C GLY A 262 -14.07 31.71 15.89
N ALA A 263 -14.89 30.67 16.13
CA ALA A 263 -14.92 29.44 15.30
C ALA A 263 -15.08 29.67 13.78
N GLU A 264 -15.69 30.78 13.39
CA GLU A 264 -15.94 31.18 12.00
C GLU A 264 -14.82 32.06 11.39
N ASP A 265 -13.88 32.55 12.21
CA ASP A 265 -12.71 33.34 11.80
C ASP A 265 -11.52 32.46 11.36
N TRP A 266 -11.54 31.17 11.73
CA TRP A 266 -10.53 30.17 11.36
C TRP A 266 -10.75 29.69 9.93
N PHE A 267 -9.67 29.60 9.15
CA PHE A 267 -9.65 28.79 7.94
C PHE A 267 -9.49 27.30 8.33
N ASN A 268 -10.44 26.47 7.95
CA ASN A 268 -10.54 25.07 8.32
C ASN A 268 -10.02 24.19 7.18
N LEU A 269 -8.78 23.72 7.32
CA LEU A 269 -8.12 22.85 6.33
C LEU A 269 -8.13 21.41 6.83
N PHE A 270 -8.68 20.47 6.06
CA PHE A 270 -8.70 19.05 6.41
C PHE A 270 -7.85 18.20 5.46
N VAL A 271 -6.97 17.37 6.02
CA VAL A 271 -6.11 16.43 5.27
C VAL A 271 -6.56 15.00 5.54
N LEU A 272 -6.77 14.22 4.48
CA LEU A 272 -7.16 12.82 4.56
C LEU A 272 -6.53 12.00 3.43
N HIS A 273 -6.37 10.69 3.66
CA HIS A 273 -5.73 9.77 2.73
C HIS A 273 -6.63 8.54 2.52
N GLN A 274 -7.55 8.58 1.56
CA GLN A 274 -8.63 7.58 1.36
C GLN A 274 -9.01 7.44 -0.13
N ASN A 275 -9.66 6.32 -0.50
CA ASN A 275 -10.22 6.17 -1.85
C ASN A 275 -11.32 7.21 -2.12
N ARG A 276 -11.20 7.92 -3.26
CA ARG A 276 -12.18 8.92 -3.70
C ARG A 276 -13.23 8.40 -4.69
N PRO A 277 -12.88 7.69 -5.79
CA PRO A 277 -13.88 7.09 -6.66
C PRO A 277 -14.35 5.75 -6.09
N ARG A 278 -15.60 5.36 -6.35
CA ARG A 278 -16.12 4.04 -5.96
C ARG A 278 -15.28 2.92 -6.56
N ARG A 279 -14.58 2.14 -5.72
CA ARG A 279 -13.74 1.00 -6.14
C ARG A 279 -14.52 -0.31 -6.26
N ALA A 280 -15.60 -0.50 -5.49
CA ALA A 280 -16.37 -1.74 -5.47
C ALA A 280 -17.86 -1.51 -5.77
N MET A 281 -18.44 -2.30 -6.68
CA MET A 281 -19.89 -2.31 -6.90
C MET A 281 -20.63 -3.16 -5.85
N HIS A 282 -20.07 -4.32 -5.47
CA HIS A 282 -20.75 -5.28 -4.60
C HIS A 282 -20.68 -4.97 -3.09
N ARG A 283 -19.84 -4.02 -2.65
CA ARG A 283 -19.82 -3.58 -1.25
C ARG A 283 -20.83 -2.45 -1.01
N SER A 284 -21.59 -2.53 0.08
CA SER A 284 -22.59 -1.53 0.49
C SER A 284 -22.01 -0.13 0.76
N THR A 285 -20.74 -0.08 1.17
CA THR A 285 -19.90 1.11 1.35
C THR A 285 -19.21 1.57 0.06
N GLY A 286 -19.04 0.68 -0.92
CA GLY A 286 -18.35 0.93 -2.18
C GLY A 286 -16.82 1.01 -2.14
N ASN A 287 -16.20 0.82 -0.96
CA ASN A 287 -14.75 0.96 -0.72
C ASN A 287 -14.19 2.31 -1.23
N PHE A 288 -14.82 3.40 -0.80
CA PHE A 288 -14.40 4.79 -1.01
C PHE A 288 -15.08 5.67 0.05
N LEU A 289 -14.56 6.87 0.31
CA LEU A 289 -15.22 7.87 1.16
C LEU A 289 -16.09 8.82 0.31
N PRO A 290 -17.44 8.79 0.41
CA PRO A 290 -18.29 9.76 -0.27
C PRO A 290 -18.10 11.16 0.30
N GLU A 291 -17.88 12.14 -0.59
CA GLU A 291 -17.70 13.56 -0.26
C GLU A 291 -18.87 14.12 0.56
N SER A 292 -20.09 13.61 0.36
CA SER A 292 -21.30 14.00 1.07
C SER A 292 -21.34 13.62 2.57
N LEU A 293 -20.41 12.79 3.06
CA LEU A 293 -20.28 12.47 4.49
C LEU A 293 -19.41 13.47 5.24
N ILE A 294 -18.69 14.34 4.52
CA ILE A 294 -17.73 15.27 5.09
C ILE A 294 -18.46 16.52 5.61
N PRO A 295 -18.21 16.97 6.85
CA PRO A 295 -18.81 18.19 7.39
C PRO A 295 -18.53 19.44 6.54
N GLN A 296 -19.57 20.24 6.30
CA GLN A 296 -19.52 21.42 5.42
C GLN A 296 -18.90 22.67 6.06
N PHE A 297 -18.28 22.57 7.24
CA PHE A 297 -17.58 23.69 7.89
C PHE A 297 -16.11 23.83 7.47
N PHE A 298 -15.58 22.85 6.72
CA PHE A 298 -14.25 22.96 6.12
C PHE A 298 -14.25 23.96 4.97
N ASP A 299 -13.16 24.68 4.77
CA ASP A 299 -12.99 25.59 3.64
C ASP A 299 -12.22 24.91 2.49
N LEU A 300 -11.24 24.05 2.85
CA LEU A 300 -10.41 23.29 1.92
C LEU A 300 -10.08 21.88 2.45
N LEU A 301 -10.21 20.89 1.58
CA LEU A 301 -9.74 19.53 1.75
C LEU A 301 -8.50 19.25 0.89
N VAL A 302 -7.53 18.56 1.47
CA VAL A 302 -6.39 17.96 0.76
C VAL A 302 -6.57 16.44 0.77
N TRP A 303 -6.73 15.86 -0.41
CA TRP A 303 -7.05 14.46 -0.62
C TRP A 303 -5.82 13.70 -1.16
N GLY A 304 -5.15 12.92 -0.28
CA GLY A 304 -4.09 11.97 -0.64
C GLY A 304 -4.64 10.62 -1.11
N HIS A 305 -3.80 9.59 -1.29
CA HIS A 305 -4.14 8.25 -1.82
C HIS A 305 -4.44 8.19 -3.33
N GLU A 306 -5.11 9.21 -3.88
CA GLU A 306 -5.39 9.26 -5.31
C GLU A 306 -4.21 9.84 -6.10
N HIS A 307 -3.53 8.99 -6.86
CA HIS A 307 -2.32 9.36 -7.60
C HIS A 307 -2.54 10.26 -8.83
N GLU A 308 -3.78 10.36 -9.30
CA GLU A 308 -4.18 11.27 -10.36
C GLU A 308 -4.07 12.73 -9.87
N CYS A 309 -3.22 13.53 -10.53
CA CYS A 309 -3.07 14.95 -10.23
C CYS A 309 -4.22 15.77 -10.84
N LYS A 310 -5.09 16.34 -10.01
CA LYS A 310 -6.13 17.31 -10.43
C LYS A 310 -5.69 18.71 -10.02
N PRO A 311 -5.19 19.55 -10.95
CA PRO A 311 -4.57 20.83 -10.60
C PRO A 311 -5.56 21.90 -10.12
N ASP A 312 -6.81 21.81 -10.54
CA ASP A 312 -7.86 22.77 -10.21
C ASP A 312 -8.68 22.27 -9.01
N PRO A 313 -8.78 23.03 -7.89
CA PRO A 313 -9.63 22.67 -6.75
C PRO A 313 -11.09 22.54 -7.15
N GLN A 314 -11.73 21.45 -6.74
CA GLN A 314 -13.11 21.12 -7.12
C GLN A 314 -14.07 21.53 -6.00
N TYR A 315 -15.02 22.41 -6.30
CA TYR A 315 -16.01 22.86 -5.31
C TYR A 315 -17.12 21.83 -5.10
N VAL A 316 -17.39 21.51 -3.84
CA VAL A 316 -18.52 20.69 -3.39
C VAL A 316 -19.54 21.62 -2.74
N ALA A 317 -20.71 21.74 -3.38
CA ALA A 317 -21.79 22.60 -2.91
C ALA A 317 -22.41 22.08 -1.61
N SER A 318 -22.77 23.02 -0.72
CA SER A 318 -23.55 22.71 0.49
C SER A 318 -24.93 22.16 0.11
N SER A 319 -25.29 21.00 0.66
CA SER A 319 -26.61 20.37 0.46
C SER A 319 -27.72 21.05 1.27
N GLU A 320 -27.35 21.85 2.26
CA GLU A 320 -28.26 22.61 3.11
C GLU A 320 -28.01 24.12 2.88
N ALA A 321 -29.05 24.95 3.01
CA ALA A 321 -28.95 26.40 2.77
C ALA A 321 -28.21 27.17 3.91
N MET A 322 -27.26 26.52 4.57
CA MET A 322 -26.64 26.90 5.85
C MET A 322 -25.12 26.62 5.89
N GLY A 323 -24.45 26.51 4.73
CA GLY A 323 -23.01 26.28 4.63
C GLY A 323 -22.41 26.86 3.35
N ASP A 324 -21.14 27.28 3.42
CA ASP A 324 -20.41 27.90 2.31
C ASP A 324 -19.94 26.87 1.25
N GLY A 325 -20.07 25.57 1.56
CA GLY A 325 -19.46 24.47 0.81
C GLY A 325 -17.96 24.39 1.04
N PHE A 326 -17.27 23.49 0.33
CA PHE A 326 -15.82 23.31 0.49
C PHE A 326 -15.13 22.97 -0.83
N TYR A 327 -13.83 23.24 -0.92
CA TYR A 327 -13.01 22.84 -2.05
C TYR A 327 -12.26 21.56 -1.77
N ILE A 328 -12.17 20.65 -2.75
CA ILE A 328 -11.27 19.49 -2.72
C ILE A 328 -10.09 19.75 -3.65
N LEU A 329 -8.88 19.75 -3.09
CA LEU A 329 -7.64 19.62 -3.83
C LEU A 329 -7.17 18.16 -3.78
N GLN A 330 -6.95 17.56 -4.96
CA GLN A 330 -6.41 16.20 -5.11
C GLN A 330 -5.03 16.33 -5.79
N PRO A 331 -3.92 16.46 -5.03
CA PRO A 331 -2.62 16.83 -5.60
C PRO A 331 -2.03 15.79 -6.55
N GLY A 332 -2.36 14.51 -6.35
CA GLY A 332 -1.69 13.39 -7.04
C GLY A 332 -0.32 13.07 -6.45
N SER A 333 0.18 11.88 -6.77
CA SER A 333 1.49 11.40 -6.31
C SER A 333 2.64 12.12 -7.00
N THR A 334 3.81 12.19 -6.35
CA THR A 334 5.01 12.77 -6.97
C THR A 334 5.76 11.79 -7.89
N VAL A 335 5.48 10.48 -7.78
CA VAL A 335 6.06 9.42 -8.61
C VAL A 335 4.96 8.51 -9.18
N ALA A 336 5.14 8.01 -10.40
CA ALA A 336 4.21 7.04 -10.99
C ALA A 336 4.46 5.64 -10.41
N THR A 337 3.53 5.12 -9.59
CA THR A 337 3.67 3.77 -8.99
C THR A 337 3.04 2.66 -9.84
N SER A 338 2.02 3.00 -10.63
CA SER A 338 1.36 2.13 -11.61
C SER A 338 1.47 2.67 -13.04
N LEU A 339 1.25 1.79 -14.03
CA LEU A 339 1.33 2.12 -15.46
C LEU A 339 -0.06 2.41 -16.04
N THR A 340 -0.74 3.43 -15.51
CA THR A 340 -2.10 3.87 -15.90
C THR A 340 -2.10 5.25 -16.58
N PRO A 341 -3.10 5.59 -17.41
CA PRO A 341 -3.21 6.93 -17.99
C PRO A 341 -3.26 8.04 -16.92
N ASP A 342 -3.92 7.77 -15.80
CA ASP A 342 -4.15 8.71 -14.70
C ASP A 342 -2.84 9.07 -13.96
N GLU A 343 -1.82 8.20 -14.02
CA GLU A 343 -0.47 8.49 -13.52
C GLU A 343 0.50 9.02 -14.60
N ALA A 344 0.10 9.03 -15.88
CA ALA A 344 0.91 9.58 -16.96
C ALA A 344 0.83 11.11 -17.09
N ILE A 345 -0.15 11.73 -16.43
CA ILE A 345 -0.35 13.19 -16.44
C ILE A 345 0.75 13.92 -15.64
N GLN A 346 0.96 15.20 -15.95
CA GLN A 346 1.95 16.04 -15.27
C GLN A 346 1.65 16.12 -13.77
N LYS A 347 2.55 15.58 -12.94
CA LYS A 347 2.49 15.69 -11.48
C LYS A 347 2.87 17.12 -11.03
N ASN A 348 2.22 17.63 -10.00
CA ASN A 348 2.44 18.98 -9.47
C ASN A 348 2.54 18.95 -7.95
N VAL A 349 3.23 19.94 -7.38
CA VAL A 349 3.04 20.35 -5.97
C VAL A 349 2.32 21.69 -5.93
N PHE A 350 1.69 22.02 -4.81
CA PHE A 350 0.74 23.13 -4.74
C PHE A 350 1.19 24.17 -3.72
N LEU A 351 1.44 25.39 -4.20
CA LEU A 351 1.64 26.54 -3.32
C LEU A 351 0.26 27.09 -2.94
N ILE A 352 -0.15 26.83 -1.70
CA ILE A 352 -1.38 27.38 -1.13
C ILE A 352 -1.02 28.63 -0.33
N LYS A 353 -1.73 29.72 -0.59
CA LYS A 353 -1.67 30.95 0.19
C LYS A 353 -3.00 31.13 0.91
N ILE A 354 -2.99 31.40 2.21
CA ILE A 354 -4.18 31.61 3.04
C ILE A 354 -4.08 33.00 3.67
N ARG A 355 -5.15 33.79 3.59
CA ARG A 355 -5.28 35.10 4.25
C ARG A 355 -6.69 35.23 4.82
N LYS A 356 -6.79 35.32 6.15
CA LYS A 356 -8.04 35.15 6.91
C LYS A 356 -8.71 33.83 6.47
N ARG A 357 -9.99 33.86 6.07
CA ARG A 357 -10.72 32.67 5.59
C ARG A 357 -10.72 32.49 4.06
N LYS A 358 -9.92 33.27 3.30
CA LYS A 358 -9.72 33.05 1.85
C LYS A 358 -8.40 32.36 1.55
N PHE A 359 -8.38 31.52 0.52
CA PHE A 359 -7.18 30.85 0.01
C PHE A 359 -7.00 31.01 -1.50
N LYS A 360 -5.77 30.79 -1.96
CA LYS A 360 -5.42 30.65 -3.38
C LYS A 360 -4.49 29.46 -3.55
N SER A 361 -4.86 28.52 -4.40
CA SER A 361 -3.99 27.42 -4.84
C SER A 361 -3.23 27.82 -6.12
N LYS A 362 -1.96 27.42 -6.21
CA LYS A 362 -1.15 27.54 -7.43
C LYS A 362 -0.40 26.22 -7.68
N PRO A 363 -0.69 25.46 -8.76
CA PRO A 363 0.13 24.32 -9.14
C PRO A 363 1.53 24.75 -9.58
N ILE A 364 2.52 23.96 -9.18
CA ILE A 364 3.92 24.06 -9.60
C ILE A 364 4.30 22.69 -10.20
N PRO A 365 4.55 22.61 -11.53
CA PRO A 365 4.85 21.34 -12.17
C PRO A 365 6.24 20.85 -11.78
N LEU A 366 6.32 19.57 -11.41
CA LEU A 366 7.58 18.89 -11.13
C LEU A 366 8.38 18.63 -12.43
N GLN A 367 9.70 18.69 -12.31
CA GLN A 367 10.68 18.63 -13.40
C GLN A 367 11.58 17.39 -13.32
N THR A 368 11.73 16.74 -12.16
CA THR A 368 12.52 15.50 -12.02
C THR A 368 11.72 14.23 -12.33
N VAL A 369 10.38 14.30 -12.27
CA VAL A 369 9.49 13.15 -12.47
C VAL A 369 9.74 12.48 -13.82
N ARG A 370 10.01 11.18 -13.81
CA ARG A 370 10.24 10.40 -15.02
C ARG A 370 9.02 10.45 -15.94
N GLN A 371 9.29 10.67 -17.22
CA GLN A 371 8.26 10.68 -18.25
C GLN A 371 7.55 9.33 -18.33
N MET A 372 6.23 9.36 -18.50
CA MET A 372 5.43 8.17 -18.77
C MET A 372 4.53 8.40 -19.98
N VAL A 373 4.49 7.45 -20.90
CA VAL A 373 3.61 7.47 -22.07
C VAL A 373 2.80 6.18 -22.10
N VAL A 374 1.48 6.32 -22.03
CA VAL A 374 0.50 5.23 -22.08
C VAL A 374 -0.32 5.39 -23.36
N ASP A 375 -0.49 4.31 -24.12
CA ASP A 375 -1.28 4.31 -25.35
C ASP A 375 -1.91 2.92 -25.61
N GLU A 376 -2.86 2.86 -26.52
CA GLU A 376 -3.61 1.65 -26.89
C GLU A 376 -3.52 1.36 -28.39
N LEU A 377 -3.32 0.09 -28.76
CA LEU A 377 -3.27 -0.40 -30.13
C LEU A 377 -4.29 -1.51 -30.33
N VAL A 378 -5.33 -1.24 -31.12
CA VAL A 378 -6.35 -2.24 -31.47
C VAL A 378 -5.98 -2.91 -32.79
N LEU A 379 -5.76 -4.22 -32.77
CA LEU A 379 -5.53 -5.07 -33.94
C LEU A 379 -6.85 -5.76 -34.32
N ASN A 380 -7.53 -5.27 -35.36
CA ASN A 380 -8.81 -5.81 -35.83
C ASN A 380 -8.70 -6.61 -37.14
N LYS A 381 -7.89 -6.17 -38.10
CA LYS A 381 -7.78 -6.74 -39.45
C LYS A 381 -6.38 -7.26 -39.74
N ILE A 382 -6.27 -8.32 -40.53
CA ILE A 382 -4.99 -8.86 -41.01
C ILE A 382 -4.76 -8.35 -42.45
N PRO A 383 -3.59 -7.74 -42.76
CA PRO A 383 -3.26 -7.28 -44.10
C PRO A 383 -3.45 -8.34 -45.20
N GLN A 384 -3.99 -7.91 -46.34
CA GLN A 384 -4.34 -8.80 -47.44
C GLN A 384 -3.09 -9.48 -48.01
N GLY A 385 -3.17 -10.81 -48.17
CA GLY A 385 -2.02 -11.63 -48.60
C GLY A 385 -1.12 -12.14 -47.46
N CYS A 386 -1.36 -11.73 -46.21
CA CYS A 386 -0.61 -12.22 -45.04
C CYS A 386 -1.47 -13.07 -44.09
N LYS A 387 -2.66 -13.50 -44.54
CA LYS A 387 -3.57 -14.34 -43.75
C LYS A 387 -2.95 -15.74 -43.52
N PRO A 388 -2.94 -16.25 -42.28
CA PRO A 388 -2.26 -17.50 -41.96
C PRO A 388 -3.02 -18.70 -42.54
N PRO A 389 -2.33 -19.81 -42.88
CA PRO A 389 -2.98 -21.02 -43.42
C PRO A 389 -3.84 -21.75 -42.37
N THR A 390 -3.63 -21.49 -41.08
CA THR A 390 -4.48 -21.97 -39.98
C THR A 390 -4.93 -20.80 -39.11
N LYS A 391 -6.16 -20.87 -38.57
CA LYS A 391 -6.76 -19.76 -37.79
C LYS A 391 -5.99 -19.37 -36.51
N ASN A 392 -5.10 -20.23 -36.03
CA ASN A 392 -4.39 -20.05 -34.76
C ASN A 392 -2.93 -19.60 -34.97
N GLU A 393 -2.36 -19.75 -36.17
CA GLU A 393 -0.99 -19.33 -36.46
C GLU A 393 -0.89 -17.80 -36.59
N ARG A 394 0.19 -17.22 -36.05
CA ARG A 394 0.45 -15.78 -36.16
C ARG A 394 0.76 -15.37 -37.60
N PRO A 395 0.10 -14.35 -38.16
CA PRO A 395 0.29 -13.90 -39.53
C PRO A 395 1.71 -13.32 -39.72
N LYS A 396 2.33 -13.68 -40.84
CA LYS A 396 3.68 -13.26 -41.22
C LYS A 396 3.63 -12.40 -42.48
N SER A 397 4.43 -11.34 -42.50
CA SER A 397 4.73 -10.57 -43.70
C SER A 397 5.52 -11.41 -44.71
N ARG A 398 5.67 -10.90 -45.95
CA ARG A 398 6.49 -11.50 -47.01
C ARG A 398 7.94 -11.75 -46.58
N ASP A 399 8.47 -10.92 -45.67
CA ASP A 399 9.81 -11.03 -45.07
C ASP A 399 9.92 -12.12 -43.97
N GLY A 400 8.83 -12.82 -43.64
CA GLY A 400 8.78 -13.81 -42.55
C GLY A 400 8.66 -13.23 -41.13
N ARG A 401 8.68 -11.91 -40.97
CA ARG A 401 8.40 -11.21 -39.69
C ARG A 401 6.91 -11.28 -39.33
N TYR A 402 6.57 -11.36 -38.05
CA TYR A 402 5.18 -11.37 -37.59
C TYR A 402 4.56 -9.96 -37.62
N ILE A 403 3.33 -9.84 -38.08
CA ILE A 403 2.67 -8.54 -38.31
C ILE A 403 2.31 -7.82 -37.01
N ASP A 404 1.84 -8.56 -36.00
CA ASP A 404 1.59 -8.02 -34.65
C ASP A 404 2.88 -7.47 -34.03
N GLU A 405 4.00 -8.19 -34.11
CA GLU A 405 5.31 -7.67 -33.68
C GLU A 405 5.69 -6.39 -34.45
N MET A 406 5.49 -6.33 -35.76
CA MET A 406 5.80 -5.11 -36.54
C MET A 406 4.92 -3.92 -36.16
N ALA A 407 3.61 -4.12 -35.95
CA ALA A 407 2.69 -3.06 -35.54
C ALA A 407 3.00 -2.56 -34.12
N ILE A 408 3.29 -3.48 -33.20
CA ILE A 408 3.71 -3.16 -31.82
C ILE A 408 5.04 -2.40 -31.84
N GLU A 409 6.04 -2.84 -32.60
CA GLU A 409 7.33 -2.15 -32.72
C GLU A 409 7.19 -0.76 -33.34
N ALA A 410 6.38 -0.59 -34.38
CA ALA A 410 6.12 0.73 -34.98
C ALA A 410 5.54 1.70 -33.93
N LYS A 411 4.50 1.27 -33.20
CA LYS A 411 3.84 2.09 -32.18
C LYS A 411 4.74 2.37 -30.97
N LEU A 412 5.54 1.41 -30.51
CA LEU A 412 6.53 1.62 -29.45
C LEU A 412 7.58 2.66 -29.85
N ASN A 413 8.08 2.61 -31.10
CA ASN A 413 9.06 3.59 -31.59
C ASN A 413 8.45 5.00 -31.69
N GLU A 414 7.18 5.13 -32.10
CA GLU A 414 6.42 6.39 -32.07
C GLU A 414 6.31 6.96 -30.64
N MET A 415 5.87 6.14 -29.68
CA MET A 415 5.76 6.55 -28.26
C MET A 415 7.10 6.97 -27.66
N ILE A 416 8.18 6.22 -27.95
CA ILE A 416 9.54 6.52 -27.49
C ILE A 416 10.06 7.82 -28.13
N ALA A 417 9.78 8.05 -29.42
CA ALA A 417 10.15 9.30 -30.09
C ALA A 417 9.39 10.51 -29.52
N SER A 418 8.10 10.34 -29.21
CA SER A 418 7.28 11.35 -28.53
C SER A 418 7.85 11.70 -27.15
N ALA A 419 8.13 10.69 -26.31
CA ALA A 419 8.76 10.88 -25.00
C ALA A 419 10.10 11.64 -25.12
N LYS A 420 11.01 11.19 -25.99
CA LYS A 420 12.30 11.87 -26.20
C LYS A 420 12.16 13.32 -26.64
N LYS A 421 11.11 13.65 -27.41
CA LYS A 421 10.82 15.02 -27.88
C LYS A 421 10.25 15.92 -26.77
N THR A 422 9.47 15.37 -25.85
CA THR A 422 8.84 16.12 -24.74
C THR A 422 9.69 16.16 -23.47
N ARG A 423 10.89 15.58 -23.49
CA ARG A 423 11.76 15.47 -22.30
C ARG A 423 12.29 16.83 -21.84
N LYS A 424 12.08 17.15 -20.57
CA LYS A 424 12.65 18.30 -19.90
C LYS A 424 14.09 18.01 -19.41
N PRO A 425 14.98 19.02 -19.27
CA PRO A 425 16.38 18.80 -18.92
C PRO A 425 16.64 18.02 -17.62
N SER A 426 15.80 18.24 -16.59
CA SER A 426 15.94 17.60 -15.28
C SER A 426 15.34 16.18 -15.20
N GLN A 427 14.65 15.70 -16.23
CA GLN A 427 14.04 14.37 -16.23
C GLN A 427 15.05 13.27 -16.57
N PRO A 428 14.95 12.07 -15.98
CA PRO A 428 15.72 10.89 -16.37
C PRO A 428 15.65 10.57 -17.87
N ASP A 429 16.72 10.01 -18.44
CA ASP A 429 16.84 9.78 -19.90
C ASP A 429 15.89 8.70 -20.46
N ARG A 430 15.60 7.66 -19.68
CA ARG A 430 14.79 6.50 -20.10
C ARG A 430 13.33 6.67 -19.65
N PRO A 431 12.34 6.83 -20.55
CA PRO A 431 10.94 6.97 -20.16
C PRO A 431 10.33 5.64 -19.70
N LEU A 432 9.19 5.73 -19.02
CA LEU A 432 8.24 4.63 -18.82
C LEU A 432 7.29 4.58 -20.03
N ILE A 433 7.15 3.41 -20.64
CA ILE A 433 6.26 3.19 -21.80
C ILE A 433 5.24 2.12 -21.45
N ARG A 434 3.97 2.31 -21.79
CA ARG A 434 2.92 1.31 -21.61
C ARG A 434 1.99 1.25 -22.82
N LEU A 435 2.16 0.23 -23.64
CA LEU A 435 1.30 -0.06 -24.77
C LEU A 435 0.33 -1.20 -24.43
N LYS A 436 -0.97 -0.90 -24.39
CA LYS A 436 -2.04 -1.89 -24.28
C LYS A 436 -2.44 -2.33 -25.68
N VAL A 437 -2.25 -3.60 -26.01
CA VAL A 437 -2.60 -4.16 -27.33
C VAL A 437 -3.86 -4.98 -27.20
N ILE A 438 -4.91 -4.65 -27.95
CA ILE A 438 -6.17 -5.39 -27.97
C ILE A 438 -6.28 -6.16 -29.28
N TYR A 439 -6.36 -7.49 -29.19
CA TYR A 439 -6.64 -8.38 -30.32
C TYR A 439 -8.17 -8.51 -30.46
N ASP A 440 -8.72 -7.97 -31.55
CA ASP A 440 -10.15 -7.96 -31.88
C ASP A 440 -10.39 -8.60 -33.27
N GLU A 441 -11.64 -8.90 -33.60
CA GLU A 441 -12.11 -9.44 -34.88
C GLU A 441 -11.24 -10.60 -35.43
N GLU A 442 -10.45 -10.37 -36.49
CA GLU A 442 -9.63 -11.41 -37.13
C GLU A 442 -8.51 -11.92 -36.22
N TRP A 443 -8.13 -11.16 -35.19
CA TRP A 443 -7.03 -11.47 -34.27
C TRP A 443 -7.44 -12.27 -33.02
N ILE A 444 -8.74 -12.37 -32.70
CA ILE A 444 -9.22 -13.04 -31.47
C ILE A 444 -8.71 -14.48 -31.36
N ASN A 445 -8.67 -15.23 -32.46
CA ASN A 445 -8.28 -16.64 -32.47
C ASN A 445 -6.76 -16.88 -32.58
N ILE A 446 -5.97 -15.84 -32.87
CA ILE A 446 -4.52 -15.95 -33.04
C ILE A 446 -3.82 -16.08 -31.67
N THR A 447 -2.74 -16.87 -31.58
CA THR A 447 -1.88 -16.88 -30.37
C THR A 447 -1.19 -15.52 -30.21
N PRO A 448 -1.32 -14.82 -29.07
CA PRO A 448 -0.69 -13.51 -28.88
C PRO A 448 0.84 -13.54 -29.01
N ALA A 449 1.42 -12.38 -29.36
CA ALA A 449 2.87 -12.21 -29.31
C ALA A 449 3.41 -12.30 -27.86
N ASN A 450 4.68 -12.64 -27.70
CA ASN A 450 5.31 -12.63 -26.37
C ASN A 450 5.74 -11.19 -26.02
N ALA A 451 4.90 -10.50 -25.27
CA ALA A 451 5.10 -9.13 -24.82
C ALA A 451 6.48 -8.90 -24.18
N LYS A 452 6.89 -9.75 -23.22
CA LYS A 452 8.20 -9.64 -22.54
C LYS A 452 9.38 -9.75 -23.52
N ARG A 453 9.27 -10.61 -24.55
CA ARG A 453 10.30 -10.76 -25.59
C ARG A 453 10.39 -9.56 -26.54
N ILE A 454 9.29 -8.88 -26.81
CA ILE A 454 9.33 -7.59 -27.52
C ILE A 454 9.99 -6.55 -26.60
N GLY A 455 9.56 -6.53 -25.33
CA GLY A 455 10.04 -5.64 -24.30
C GLY A 455 11.57 -5.61 -24.13
N MET A 456 12.20 -6.78 -24.00
CA MET A 456 13.65 -6.92 -23.89
C MET A 456 14.46 -6.29 -25.04
N ARG A 457 13.86 -6.01 -26.21
CA ARG A 457 14.55 -5.33 -27.32
C ARG A 457 14.87 -3.85 -27.03
N TYR A 458 14.21 -3.27 -26.02
CA TYR A 458 14.31 -1.85 -25.65
C TYR A 458 14.88 -1.64 -24.23
N GLU A 459 15.56 -2.63 -23.66
CA GLU A 459 16.17 -2.58 -22.31
C GLU A 459 17.08 -1.35 -22.12
N GLU A 460 17.84 -0.98 -23.14
CA GLU A 460 18.71 0.20 -23.14
C GLU A 460 18.00 1.53 -23.40
N VAL A 461 16.70 1.51 -23.72
CA VAL A 461 15.93 2.67 -24.21
C VAL A 461 14.85 3.12 -23.24
N VAL A 462 14.20 2.20 -22.51
CA VAL A 462 13.11 2.50 -21.56
C VAL A 462 13.44 2.01 -20.15
N ALA A 463 12.72 2.51 -19.15
CA ALA A 463 12.94 2.16 -17.75
C ALA A 463 12.20 0.88 -17.29
N ASN A 464 11.15 0.47 -18.02
CA ASN A 464 10.25 -0.62 -17.66
C ASN A 464 10.15 -1.70 -18.77
N ALA A 465 11.28 -2.11 -19.33
CA ALA A 465 11.33 -2.93 -20.53
C ALA A 465 10.53 -4.25 -20.47
N VAL A 466 10.46 -4.91 -19.31
CA VAL A 466 9.70 -6.17 -19.14
C VAL A 466 8.19 -5.96 -19.23
N ASP A 467 7.69 -4.82 -18.76
CA ASP A 467 6.27 -4.55 -18.53
C ASP A 467 5.68 -3.54 -19.52
N MET A 468 6.45 -3.11 -20.53
CA MET A 468 6.04 -2.04 -21.43
C MET A 468 4.85 -2.42 -22.34
N VAL A 469 4.63 -3.70 -22.60
CA VAL A 469 3.53 -4.18 -23.45
C VAL A 469 2.62 -5.10 -22.63
N VAL A 470 1.31 -4.88 -22.69
CA VAL A 470 0.30 -5.85 -22.25
C VAL A 470 -0.64 -6.15 -23.40
N ILE A 471 -0.84 -7.43 -23.69
CA ILE A 471 -1.70 -7.88 -24.77
C ILE A 471 -2.95 -8.53 -24.16
N LYS A 472 -4.13 -8.04 -24.51
CA LYS A 472 -5.43 -8.63 -24.18
C LYS A 472 -6.17 -9.05 -25.45
N LYS A 473 -7.05 -10.04 -25.33
CA LYS A 473 -8.02 -10.41 -26.38
C LYS A 473 -9.37 -9.81 -26.03
N ASN A 474 -10.12 -9.33 -27.02
CA ASN A 474 -11.46 -8.82 -26.81
C ASN A 474 -12.48 -9.97 -26.72
N THR A 475 -12.67 -10.51 -25.52
CA THR A 475 -13.64 -11.59 -25.22
C THR A 475 -15.07 -11.10 -25.02
N GLU A 476 -15.30 -9.80 -24.83
CA GLU A 476 -16.63 -9.21 -24.55
C GLU A 476 -17.64 -9.38 -25.70
N LYS A 477 -17.16 -9.59 -26.94
CA LYS A 477 -18.02 -9.92 -28.09
C LYS A 477 -18.46 -11.39 -28.08
N GLU A 478 -17.70 -12.29 -27.47
CA GLU A 478 -18.11 -13.70 -27.31
C GLU A 478 -19.09 -13.90 -26.15
N SER A 479 -18.96 -13.17 -25.04
CA SER A 479 -19.94 -13.22 -23.95
C SER A 479 -21.32 -12.73 -24.41
N LYS A 480 -21.39 -11.56 -25.07
CA LYS A 480 -22.65 -11.04 -25.66
C LYS A 480 -23.22 -11.90 -26.79
N ALA A 481 -22.41 -12.75 -27.44
CA ALA A 481 -22.87 -13.75 -28.39
C ALA A 481 -23.41 -15.01 -27.69
N LYS A 482 -22.81 -15.43 -26.56
CA LYS A 482 -23.29 -16.54 -25.71
C LYS A 482 -24.56 -16.19 -24.94
N GLU A 483 -24.72 -14.96 -24.47
CA GLU A 483 -25.99 -14.49 -23.85
C GLU A 483 -27.20 -14.68 -24.78
N ARG A 484 -27.00 -14.53 -26.09
CA ARG A 484 -28.05 -14.78 -27.11
C ARG A 484 -28.27 -16.27 -27.42
N ALA A 485 -27.35 -17.14 -27.04
CA ALA A 485 -27.41 -18.58 -27.21
C ALA A 485 -27.62 -19.27 -25.85
N GLY A 486 -28.74 -18.91 -25.21
CA GLY A 486 -29.09 -19.19 -23.81
C GLY A 486 -28.58 -20.51 -23.25
N THR A 487 -27.43 -20.43 -22.58
CA THR A 487 -26.84 -21.52 -21.78
C THR A 487 -26.32 -20.87 -20.51
N THR A 488 -27.08 -20.97 -19.41
CA THR A 488 -26.68 -20.45 -18.11
C THR A 488 -25.55 -21.31 -17.54
N GLY A 489 -24.31 -20.82 -17.64
CA GLY A 489 -23.12 -21.36 -16.98
C GLY A 489 -22.45 -20.23 -16.20
N GLU A 490 -21.96 -20.54 -15.00
CA GLU A 490 -21.57 -19.55 -14.00
C GLU A 490 -20.29 -18.79 -14.39
N ASP A 491 -20.41 -17.46 -14.56
CA ASP A 491 -19.27 -16.56 -14.78
C ASP A 491 -18.56 -16.24 -13.45
N PHE A 492 -17.67 -17.13 -13.03
CA PHE A 492 -16.65 -16.86 -12.00
C PHE A 492 -15.27 -16.75 -12.67
N MET A 493 -14.92 -15.57 -13.18
CA MET A 493 -13.56 -14.99 -13.27
C MET A 493 -13.53 -13.88 -14.34
N ASP A 494 -13.63 -12.62 -13.91
CA ASP A 494 -12.88 -11.49 -14.51
C ASP A 494 -13.06 -10.20 -13.67
N ASP A 495 -12.60 -10.21 -12.42
CA ASP A 495 -12.10 -8.99 -11.78
C ASP A 495 -11.07 -9.33 -10.69
N VAL A 496 -9.79 -9.00 -10.93
CA VAL A 496 -8.67 -9.33 -10.05
C VAL A 496 -7.74 -8.13 -9.92
N GLY A 497 -8.19 -7.16 -9.12
CA GLY A 497 -7.27 -6.35 -8.31
C GLY A 497 -6.56 -7.23 -7.26
N GLN A 498 -5.50 -6.73 -6.64
CA GLN A 498 -4.70 -7.49 -5.67
C GLN A 498 -5.55 -7.96 -4.48
N PHE A 499 -5.86 -9.26 -4.43
CA PHE A 499 -6.42 -9.89 -3.24
C PHE A 499 -5.29 -10.21 -2.26
N SER A 500 -5.33 -9.60 -1.07
CA SER A 500 -4.63 -10.15 0.10
C SER A 500 -5.10 -11.58 0.38
N ALA A 501 -4.21 -12.47 0.83
CA ALA A 501 -4.55 -13.86 1.13
C ALA A 501 -5.69 -14.01 2.15
N ALA A 502 -5.74 -13.11 3.15
CA ALA A 502 -6.85 -13.02 4.11
C ALA A 502 -8.22 -12.76 3.45
N ASN A 503 -8.26 -12.02 2.33
CA ASN A 503 -9.50 -11.80 1.58
C ASN A 503 -9.91 -13.08 0.83
N LEU A 504 -8.95 -13.81 0.25
CA LEU A 504 -9.21 -15.10 -0.41
C LEU A 504 -9.67 -16.16 0.58
N GLN A 505 -9.05 -16.28 1.75
CA GLN A 505 -9.52 -17.15 2.83
C GLN A 505 -10.97 -16.84 3.22
N THR A 506 -11.30 -15.55 3.36
CA THR A 506 -12.67 -15.11 3.70
C THR A 506 -13.65 -15.51 2.60
N ILE A 507 -13.34 -15.24 1.32
CA ILE A 507 -14.20 -15.59 0.18
C ILE A 507 -14.41 -17.10 0.05
N ILE A 508 -13.35 -17.90 0.19
CA ILE A 508 -13.43 -19.36 0.11
C ILE A 508 -14.25 -19.93 1.27
N THR A 509 -14.06 -19.38 2.48
CA THR A 509 -14.83 -19.79 3.66
C THR A 509 -16.31 -19.40 3.54
N ASP A 510 -16.61 -18.19 3.06
CA ASP A 510 -17.97 -17.70 2.85
C ASP A 510 -18.70 -18.51 1.78
N TYR A 511 -18.05 -18.74 0.62
CA TYR A 511 -18.60 -19.53 -0.47
C TYR A 511 -18.93 -20.97 -0.04
N PHE A 512 -17.98 -21.69 0.54
CA PHE A 512 -18.21 -23.09 0.93
C PHE A 512 -19.05 -23.24 2.21
N SER A 513 -19.20 -22.21 3.04
CA SER A 513 -20.12 -22.25 4.18
C SER A 513 -21.57 -22.03 3.76
N HIS A 514 -21.84 -21.20 2.74
CA HIS A 514 -23.20 -20.97 2.25
C HIS A 514 -23.73 -22.06 1.30
N GLN A 515 -22.88 -22.97 0.80
CA GLN A 515 -23.30 -24.09 -0.04
C GLN A 515 -24.08 -25.18 0.73
N PRO A 516 -24.99 -25.93 0.05
CA PRO A 516 -25.66 -27.09 0.61
C PRO A 516 -24.67 -28.12 1.16
N ILE A 517 -25.06 -28.87 2.20
CA ILE A 517 -24.10 -29.70 2.95
C ILE A 517 -23.39 -30.75 2.09
N ASP A 518 -24.03 -31.25 1.05
CA ASP A 518 -23.43 -32.19 0.09
C ASP A 518 -22.28 -31.55 -0.71
N ASN A 519 -22.42 -30.27 -1.08
CA ASN A 519 -21.46 -29.49 -1.88
C ASN A 519 -20.30 -28.87 -1.05
N ARG A 520 -20.41 -28.78 0.28
CA ARG A 520 -19.31 -28.27 1.12
C ARG A 520 -18.09 -29.20 1.05
N MET A 521 -16.88 -28.70 1.32
CA MET A 521 -15.66 -29.52 1.27
C MET A 521 -15.55 -30.45 2.50
N THR A 522 -15.18 -31.72 2.27
CA THR A 522 -15.14 -32.77 3.30
C THR A 522 -13.73 -33.06 3.84
N VAL A 523 -12.71 -33.07 2.97
CA VAL A 523 -11.32 -33.40 3.34
C VAL A 523 -10.47 -32.14 3.42
N LEU A 524 -10.22 -31.50 2.27
CA LEU A 524 -9.49 -30.23 2.22
C LEU A 524 -10.44 -29.08 2.62
N LYS A 525 -10.44 -28.70 3.90
CA LYS A 525 -11.38 -27.71 4.45
C LYS A 525 -10.99 -26.27 4.09
N PRO A 526 -11.93 -25.31 4.00
CA PRO A 526 -11.64 -23.90 3.72
C PRO A 526 -10.55 -23.29 4.61
N SER A 527 -10.50 -23.67 5.90
CA SER A 527 -9.44 -23.23 6.83
C SER A 527 -8.05 -23.77 6.49
N GLY A 528 -7.94 -24.98 5.94
CA GLY A 528 -6.68 -25.52 5.43
C GLY A 528 -6.24 -24.87 4.12
N ILE A 529 -7.20 -24.50 3.27
CA ILE A 529 -6.94 -23.74 2.03
C ILE A 529 -6.49 -22.32 2.37
N GLY A 530 -7.10 -21.67 3.36
CA GLY A 530 -6.68 -20.36 3.88
C GLY A 530 -5.23 -20.37 4.35
N LYS A 531 -4.91 -21.21 5.35
CA LYS A 531 -3.53 -21.36 5.87
C LYS A 531 -2.50 -21.68 4.78
N ALA A 532 -2.90 -22.41 3.74
CA ALA A 532 -2.04 -22.67 2.59
C ALA A 532 -1.84 -21.42 1.73
N LEU A 533 -2.91 -20.70 1.38
CA LEU A 533 -2.86 -19.48 0.57
C LEU A 533 -2.04 -18.37 1.24
N ASP A 534 -2.10 -18.25 2.57
CA ASP A 534 -1.25 -17.33 3.33
C ASP A 534 0.24 -17.65 3.08
N GLN A 535 0.64 -18.92 3.16
CA GLN A 535 2.00 -19.39 2.83
C GLN A 535 2.38 -19.28 1.35
N TYR A 536 1.41 -19.14 0.44
CA TYR A 536 1.68 -18.76 -0.95
C TYR A 536 1.86 -17.24 -1.11
N SER A 537 1.28 -16.40 -0.24
CA SER A 537 1.58 -14.96 -0.22
C SER A 537 2.96 -14.65 0.38
N GLU A 538 3.43 -15.43 1.36
CA GLU A 538 4.81 -15.39 1.89
C GLU A 538 5.90 -15.69 0.82
N ILE A 539 5.52 -16.17 -0.37
CA ILE A 539 6.47 -16.31 -1.50
C ILE A 539 6.97 -14.95 -1.99
N GLU A 540 6.14 -13.90 -1.92
CA GLU A 540 6.56 -12.53 -2.28
C GLU A 540 7.50 -11.94 -1.22
N GLU A 541 7.46 -12.45 0.02
CA GLU A 541 8.34 -12.08 1.14
C GLU A 541 9.64 -12.93 1.22
N GLY A 542 9.93 -13.73 0.20
CA GLY A 542 11.18 -14.50 0.07
C GLY A 542 11.04 -16.02 0.27
N GLY A 543 9.83 -16.52 0.50
CA GLY A 543 9.54 -17.95 0.42
C GLY A 543 9.81 -18.51 -0.98
N THR A 544 10.17 -19.80 -1.08
CA THR A 544 10.21 -20.48 -2.39
C THR A 544 8.92 -21.24 -2.63
N ALA A 545 8.39 -21.19 -3.86
CA ALA A 545 7.21 -21.96 -4.23
C ALA A 545 7.36 -23.47 -3.95
N ALA A 546 8.59 -24.01 -3.99
CA ALA A 546 8.87 -25.40 -3.61
C ALA A 546 8.67 -25.69 -2.10
N SER A 547 8.75 -24.68 -1.23
CA SER A 547 8.45 -24.79 0.20
C SER A 547 6.95 -24.74 0.45
N ALA A 548 6.24 -23.76 -0.14
CA ALA A 548 4.79 -23.64 -0.03
C ALA A 548 4.06 -24.89 -0.53
N ASN A 549 4.49 -25.47 -1.67
CA ASN A 549 3.96 -26.74 -2.17
C ASN A 549 4.12 -27.88 -1.14
N ARG A 550 5.28 -28.02 -0.49
CA ARG A 550 5.53 -29.07 0.51
C ARG A 550 4.67 -28.90 1.77
N ASN A 551 4.48 -27.66 2.22
CA ASN A 551 3.64 -27.38 3.38
C ASN A 551 2.17 -27.62 3.08
N PHE A 552 1.71 -27.28 1.86
CA PHE A 552 0.37 -27.63 1.39
C PHE A 552 0.16 -29.15 1.32
N ASP A 553 1.11 -29.89 0.73
CA ASP A 553 1.09 -31.36 0.70
C ASP A 553 1.01 -31.93 2.13
N GLN A 554 1.80 -31.40 3.08
CA GLN A 554 1.77 -31.83 4.48
C GLN A 554 0.43 -31.52 5.16
N CYS A 555 -0.16 -30.34 4.92
CA CYS A 555 -1.47 -29.97 5.44
C CYS A 555 -2.57 -30.91 4.91
N LEU A 556 -2.56 -31.19 3.60
CA LEU A 556 -3.48 -32.11 2.95
C LEU A 556 -3.34 -33.54 3.50
N MET A 557 -2.11 -34.05 3.67
CA MET A 557 -1.86 -35.38 4.23
C MET A 557 -2.32 -35.48 5.69
N ASN A 558 -2.06 -34.47 6.52
CA ASN A 558 -2.55 -34.42 7.89
C ASN A 558 -4.09 -34.47 7.95
N GLN A 559 -4.79 -33.72 7.08
CA GLN A 559 -6.26 -33.75 7.00
C GLN A 559 -6.80 -35.11 6.52
N ILE A 560 -6.14 -35.73 5.52
CA ILE A 560 -6.46 -37.09 5.08
C ILE A 560 -6.30 -38.10 6.22
N ASP A 561 -5.22 -38.00 7.01
CA ASP A 561 -4.96 -38.94 8.11
C ASP A 561 -5.88 -38.75 9.32
N VAL A 562 -6.38 -37.54 9.58
CA VAL A 562 -7.46 -37.31 10.56
C VAL A 562 -8.74 -38.02 10.12
N VAL A 563 -9.18 -37.82 8.87
CA VAL A 563 -10.38 -38.49 8.32
C VAL A 563 -10.19 -40.01 8.29
N ARG A 564 -9.03 -40.50 7.84
CA ARG A 564 -8.66 -41.93 7.84
C ARG A 564 -8.65 -42.52 9.25
N SER A 565 -8.22 -41.77 10.25
CA SER A 565 -8.19 -42.21 11.65
C SER A 565 -9.58 -42.23 12.28
N ALA A 566 -10.46 -41.29 11.93
CA ALA A 566 -11.87 -41.32 12.31
C ALA A 566 -12.59 -42.54 11.70
N LEU A 567 -12.42 -42.77 10.40
CA LEU A 567 -12.95 -43.94 9.68
C LEU A 567 -12.44 -45.28 10.29
N LYS A 568 -11.15 -45.37 10.65
CA LYS A 568 -10.57 -46.56 11.31
C LYS A 568 -11.12 -46.86 12.70
N ARG A 569 -11.74 -45.87 13.38
CA ARG A 569 -12.35 -46.04 14.70
C ARG A 569 -13.84 -46.43 14.61
N MET A 570 -14.43 -46.44 13.42
CA MET A 570 -15.80 -46.89 13.22
C MET A 570 -15.90 -48.42 13.44
N PRO A 571 -16.94 -48.91 14.12
CA PRO A 571 -17.15 -50.34 14.29
C PRO A 571 -17.47 -51.00 12.93
N LEU A 572 -16.63 -51.95 12.52
CA LEU A 572 -16.88 -52.74 11.32
C LEU A 572 -18.14 -53.61 11.52
N PRO A 573 -19.16 -53.51 10.63
CA PRO A 573 -20.29 -54.43 10.68
C PRO A 573 -19.83 -55.85 10.32
N ARG A 574 -20.60 -56.86 10.77
CA ARG A 574 -20.39 -58.24 10.32
C ARG A 574 -20.83 -58.37 8.87
N LEU A 575 -19.85 -58.44 7.97
CA LEU A 575 -20.04 -58.65 6.55
C LEU A 575 -20.18 -60.15 6.27
N GLU A 576 -21.39 -60.61 5.94
CA GLU A 576 -21.64 -62.02 5.61
C GLU A 576 -21.96 -62.20 4.11
N ASN A 577 -22.49 -61.17 3.43
CA ASN A 577 -22.87 -61.19 2.01
C ASN A 577 -22.50 -59.89 1.25
N LEU A 578 -22.54 -59.95 -0.08
CA LEU A 578 -22.29 -58.79 -0.96
C LEU A 578 -23.24 -57.60 -0.73
N ALA A 579 -24.49 -57.86 -0.33
CA ALA A 579 -25.45 -56.80 0.00
C ALA A 579 -25.08 -56.03 1.28
N ASP A 580 -24.23 -56.60 2.14
CA ASP A 580 -23.76 -55.94 3.36
C ASP A 580 -22.63 -54.96 3.05
N MET A 581 -21.90 -55.16 1.93
CA MET A 581 -20.88 -54.21 1.44
C MET A 581 -21.49 -52.91 0.91
N GLU A 582 -22.67 -52.98 0.27
CA GLU A 582 -23.39 -51.77 -0.16
C GLU A 582 -23.95 -51.00 1.04
N ARG A 583 -24.57 -51.70 2.00
CA ARG A 583 -25.01 -51.09 3.27
C ARG A 583 -23.86 -50.44 4.03
N PHE A 584 -22.72 -51.12 4.14
CA PHE A 584 -21.53 -50.58 4.79
C PHE A 584 -20.98 -49.35 4.08
N ARG A 585 -21.03 -49.29 2.74
CA ARG A 585 -20.67 -48.09 1.97
C ARG A 585 -21.62 -46.93 2.25
N ASP A 586 -22.92 -47.19 2.33
CA ASP A 586 -23.92 -46.17 2.63
C ASP A 586 -23.81 -45.66 4.08
N ASP A 587 -23.53 -46.55 5.03
CA ASP A 587 -23.24 -46.20 6.43
C ASP A 587 -21.95 -45.35 6.54
N ILE A 588 -20.87 -45.69 5.82
CA ILE A 588 -19.66 -44.86 5.74
C ILE A 588 -19.97 -43.48 5.15
N LEU A 589 -20.74 -43.39 4.07
CA LEU A 589 -21.11 -42.11 3.45
C LEU A 589 -21.95 -41.25 4.40
N LYS A 590 -22.89 -41.88 5.12
CA LYS A 590 -23.73 -41.24 6.12
C LYS A 590 -22.91 -40.72 7.30
N ASP A 591 -21.97 -41.51 7.81
CA ASP A 591 -21.12 -41.11 8.93
C ASP A 591 -20.05 -40.09 8.54
N LEU A 592 -19.55 -40.13 7.30
CA LEU A 592 -18.72 -39.06 6.74
C LEU A 592 -19.50 -37.74 6.64
N ASN A 593 -20.77 -37.78 6.23
CA ASN A 593 -21.67 -36.63 6.22
C ASN A 593 -22.05 -36.15 7.65
N ASN A 594 -22.19 -37.06 8.62
CA ASN A 594 -22.40 -36.72 10.03
C ASN A 594 -21.17 -36.00 10.62
N LEU A 595 -19.96 -36.50 10.34
CA LEU A 595 -18.69 -35.89 10.77
C LEU A 595 -18.50 -34.52 10.13
N LYS A 596 -18.78 -34.40 8.82
CA LYS A 596 -18.82 -33.14 8.07
C LYS A 596 -19.78 -32.15 8.74
N LYS A 597 -21.00 -32.57 9.07
CA LYS A 597 -22.00 -31.71 9.72
C LYS A 597 -21.54 -31.21 11.09
N ALA A 598 -21.08 -32.10 11.96
CA ALA A 598 -20.62 -31.75 13.31
C ALA A 598 -19.42 -30.78 13.31
N ASP A 599 -18.54 -30.86 12.31
CA ASP A 599 -17.39 -29.96 12.19
C ASP A 599 -17.78 -28.56 11.68
N TYR A 600 -18.73 -28.42 10.73
CA TYR A 600 -19.22 -27.10 10.30
C TYR A 600 -20.09 -26.42 11.39
N GLU A 601 -20.84 -27.19 12.19
CA GLU A 601 -21.64 -26.66 13.31
C GLU A 601 -20.74 -26.10 14.43
N LYS A 602 -19.55 -26.68 14.65
CA LYS A 602 -18.54 -26.12 15.58
C LYS A 602 -17.99 -24.77 15.12
N THR A 603 -17.78 -24.58 13.82
CA THR A 603 -17.24 -23.32 13.28
C THR A 603 -18.26 -22.19 13.31
N ASP A 604 -19.56 -22.46 13.13
CA ASP A 604 -20.63 -21.46 13.32
C ASP A 604 -20.79 -21.05 14.80
N GLY A 605 -20.72 -22.02 15.72
CA GLY A 605 -20.93 -21.78 17.15
C GLY A 605 -19.91 -20.83 17.81
N ALA A 606 -18.69 -20.74 17.27
CA ALA A 606 -17.63 -19.87 17.77
C ALA A 606 -17.90 -18.37 17.56
N VAL A 607 -18.80 -18.01 16.63
CA VAL A 607 -19.07 -16.61 16.26
C VAL A 607 -20.14 -15.95 17.15
N SER A 608 -20.97 -16.73 17.85
CA SER A 608 -22.19 -16.22 18.50
C SER A 608 -22.10 -15.92 20.00
N THR A 609 -20.96 -16.10 20.68
CA THR A 609 -20.87 -15.91 22.14
C THR A 609 -19.57 -15.26 22.63
N THR A 610 -19.39 -13.96 22.39
CA THR A 610 -18.40 -13.14 23.11
C THR A 610 -19.03 -11.83 23.61
N LEU A 611 -19.16 -11.72 24.93
CA LEU A 611 -19.37 -10.44 25.65
C LEU A 611 -18.00 -9.91 26.10
N PRO A 612 -17.84 -8.59 26.28
CA PRO A 612 -16.52 -7.97 26.28
C PRO A 612 -15.74 -8.15 27.59
N GLY A 613 -14.43 -8.31 27.47
CA GLY A 613 -13.49 -8.10 28.58
C GLY A 613 -12.73 -9.35 29.05
N ARG A 614 -11.79 -9.81 28.24
CA ARG A 614 -10.53 -10.38 28.73
C ARG A 614 -9.45 -10.30 27.65
N ASP A 615 -8.25 -9.92 28.07
CA ASP A 615 -7.05 -10.06 27.25
C ASP A 615 -6.66 -11.54 27.26
N ASP A 616 -6.56 -12.15 26.08
CA ASP A 616 -5.96 -13.46 25.89
C ASP A 616 -4.64 -13.27 25.13
N GLU A 617 -3.55 -13.74 25.73
CA GLU A 617 -2.19 -13.65 25.21
C GLU A 617 -1.98 -14.72 24.10
N ASP A 618 -1.23 -14.39 23.05
CA ASP A 618 -0.91 -15.34 21.97
C ASP A 618 -0.04 -16.51 22.48
N ASP A 619 -0.64 -17.70 22.65
CA ASP A 619 0.05 -18.96 22.94
C ASP A 619 -0.10 -19.92 21.73
N ASP A 620 1.03 -20.21 21.05
CA ASP A 620 1.13 -21.11 19.89
C ASP A 620 0.96 -22.60 20.29
N ASP A 621 -0.27 -23.05 20.58
CA ASP A 621 -0.60 -24.47 20.84
C ASP A 621 -1.50 -25.09 19.74
N ASP A 622 -0.84 -25.71 18.75
CA ASP A 622 -1.44 -26.36 17.57
C ASP A 622 -2.28 -27.64 17.90
N SER A 623 -2.52 -27.95 19.19
CA SER A 623 -3.16 -29.20 19.63
C SER A 623 -4.65 -29.13 19.98
N GLN A 624 -5.23 -27.95 20.20
CA GLN A 624 -6.54 -27.84 20.86
C GLN A 624 -7.78 -28.02 19.96
N TYR A 625 -7.65 -28.01 18.62
CA TYR A 625 -8.82 -28.01 17.73
C TYR A 625 -9.49 -29.39 17.52
N TYR A 626 -8.94 -30.49 18.07
CA TYR A 626 -9.41 -31.86 17.82
C TYR A 626 -9.49 -32.77 19.05
N GLN A 627 -10.34 -32.41 20.02
CA GLN A 627 -10.82 -33.38 21.03
C GLN A 627 -12.15 -34.04 20.60
N LEU A 628 -12.23 -35.36 20.81
CA LEU A 628 -13.43 -36.17 20.60
C LEU A 628 -14.34 -36.16 21.84
N PRO A 629 -15.67 -36.25 21.70
CA PRO A 629 -16.58 -36.21 22.84
C PRO A 629 -16.48 -37.49 23.69
N ALA A 630 -16.17 -37.32 24.98
CA ALA A 630 -16.32 -38.39 25.98
C ALA A 630 -17.78 -38.49 26.42
N ASN A 631 -18.36 -39.68 26.32
CA ASN A 631 -19.78 -39.92 26.58
C ASN A 631 -20.06 -40.05 28.09
N GLN A 632 -21.13 -39.42 28.60
CA GLN A 632 -21.47 -39.49 30.03
C GLN A 632 -22.30 -40.75 30.34
N THR A 633 -21.79 -41.60 31.23
CA THR A 633 -22.62 -42.52 32.03
C THR A 633 -22.08 -42.58 33.46
N ALA A 634 -22.99 -42.61 34.44
CA ALA A 634 -22.69 -42.41 35.85
C ALA A 634 -22.36 -43.69 36.63
N ALA A 635 -21.76 -43.47 37.81
CA ALA A 635 -21.91 -44.22 39.07
C ALA A 635 -20.66 -44.94 39.65
N ARG A 636 -20.27 -44.44 40.84
CA ARG A 636 -19.87 -45.15 42.07
C ARG A 636 -18.66 -46.10 42.08
N ALA A 637 -17.75 -45.76 43.02
CA ALA A 637 -16.93 -46.68 43.83
C ALA A 637 -15.87 -47.50 43.06
N ALA A 638 -14.82 -48.04 43.68
CA ALA A 638 -14.05 -47.75 44.91
C ALA A 638 -12.85 -48.73 44.88
N SER A 639 -11.85 -48.56 45.75
CA SER A 639 -10.68 -49.45 45.93
C SER A 639 -9.75 -49.54 44.70
N ASP A 640 -8.43 -49.36 44.85
CA ASP A 640 -7.47 -50.17 45.62
C ASP A 640 -7.34 -51.57 45.00
N GLU A 641 -6.16 -52.16 44.81
CA GLU A 641 -4.79 -51.77 45.18
C GLU A 641 -3.81 -52.63 44.33
N GLU A 642 -2.54 -52.24 44.26
CA GLU A 642 -1.36 -53.16 44.20
C GLU A 642 -1.22 -54.11 42.96
N ASP A 643 -0.03 -54.58 42.55
CA ASP A 643 1.30 -54.51 43.17
C ASP A 643 2.44 -54.67 42.13
N GLU A 644 3.67 -54.25 42.53
CA GLU A 644 5.03 -54.75 42.16
C GLU A 644 5.42 -55.18 40.70
N VAL A 645 6.67 -55.10 40.21
CA VAL A 645 8.00 -54.88 40.83
C VAL A 645 8.98 -54.21 39.84
N VAL A 646 10.12 -53.74 40.38
CA VAL A 646 11.16 -52.88 39.77
C VAL A 646 12.28 -53.66 39.05
N LEU A 647 12.91 -53.04 38.04
CA LEU A 647 14.35 -53.12 37.65
C LEU A 647 14.55 -52.14 36.45
N ASP A 648 14.80 -50.84 36.67
CA ASP A 648 16.05 -50.19 37.14
C ASP A 648 17.15 -50.03 36.06
N SER A 649 17.47 -48.75 35.76
CA SER A 649 18.79 -48.23 35.38
C SER A 649 18.68 -46.71 35.11
N ASP A 650 18.50 -45.92 36.18
CA ASP A 650 19.16 -44.64 36.49
C ASP A 650 19.61 -43.64 35.40
N GLU A 651 19.65 -42.32 35.61
CA GLU A 651 19.03 -41.30 36.50
C GLU A 651 19.71 -39.96 36.07
N ASP A 652 19.30 -38.72 36.39
CA ASP A 652 18.33 -38.16 37.33
C ASP A 652 17.69 -36.91 36.67
N SER A 653 16.55 -36.45 37.19
CA SER A 653 15.73 -35.40 36.58
C SER A 653 14.90 -34.59 37.58
N THR A 654 14.32 -33.50 37.08
CA THR A 654 13.16 -32.76 37.63
C THR A 654 13.46 -31.57 38.58
N ILE A 655 12.75 -30.42 38.61
CA ILE A 655 11.40 -29.98 38.18
C ILE A 655 10.28 -30.57 39.07
N SER A 656 9.80 -29.93 40.14
CA SER A 656 8.96 -28.72 40.02
C SER A 656 8.14 -28.45 41.30
N THR A 657 7.80 -27.17 41.54
CA THR A 657 6.49 -26.67 42.04
C THR A 657 5.97 -27.18 43.43
N VAL A 658 4.90 -26.68 44.07
CA VAL A 658 3.77 -25.82 43.62
C VAL A 658 3.10 -25.09 44.81
N LYS A 659 2.51 -23.89 44.57
CA LYS A 659 1.38 -23.24 45.32
C LYS A 659 1.61 -22.83 46.82
N THR A 660 0.93 -21.84 47.44
CA THR A 660 -0.18 -20.94 47.04
C THR A 660 -0.29 -19.66 47.92
N THR A 661 -1.12 -18.70 47.45
CA THR A 661 -1.97 -17.73 48.22
C THR A 661 -1.36 -16.59 49.06
N THR A 662 -1.48 -15.37 48.50
CA THR A 662 -2.11 -14.14 49.07
C THR A 662 -1.95 -13.78 50.57
N THR A 663 -1.42 -12.58 50.88
CA THR A 663 -2.18 -11.43 51.46
C THR A 663 -1.31 -10.18 51.76
N ARG A 664 -1.97 -9.06 52.05
CA ARG A 664 -1.46 -7.69 52.30
C ARG A 664 -0.46 -7.56 53.48
N GLY A 665 0.49 -6.63 53.37
CA GLY A 665 0.67 -5.59 54.40
C GLY A 665 2.05 -5.33 55.05
N ARG A 666 2.57 -4.11 54.83
CA ARG A 666 3.40 -3.24 55.72
C ARG A 666 4.22 -3.86 56.88
N GLY A 667 5.55 -3.66 56.85
CA GLY A 667 6.44 -3.56 58.03
C GLY A 667 7.93 -3.56 57.65
N ARG A 668 8.68 -2.44 57.61
CA ARG A 668 9.34 -1.63 58.68
C ARG A 668 10.46 -2.32 59.48
N GLY A 669 11.72 -1.92 59.20
CA GLY A 669 12.91 -2.08 60.07
C GLY A 669 13.63 -3.44 59.97
N SER A 670 14.90 -3.58 60.40
CA SER A 670 15.88 -2.61 60.91
C SER A 670 17.26 -3.29 61.05
N ARG A 671 18.37 -2.59 60.69
CA ARG A 671 19.77 -2.66 61.22
C ARG A 671 20.35 -4.06 61.61
N GLY A 672 21.48 -4.55 61.08
CA GLY A 672 22.80 -3.91 61.06
C GLY A 672 23.90 -4.85 61.64
N GLY A 673 25.19 -4.56 61.40
CA GLY A 673 26.37 -5.34 61.86
C GLY A 673 27.00 -6.21 60.75
N ALA A 674 28.23 -6.03 60.23
CA ALA A 674 29.57 -5.70 60.79
C ALA A 674 30.22 -6.92 61.51
N ALA A 675 31.50 -7.31 61.33
CA ALA A 675 32.65 -6.69 60.63
C ALA A 675 33.86 -7.66 60.42
N ARG A 676 34.92 -7.16 59.72
CA ARG A 676 36.38 -7.58 59.72
C ARG A 676 36.75 -8.93 59.06
N GLY A 677 37.93 -9.12 58.44
CA GLY A 677 39.15 -8.31 58.12
C GLY A 677 40.05 -9.10 57.13
N THR A 678 41.21 -8.70 56.56
CA THR A 678 42.26 -7.70 56.90
C THR A 678 43.30 -7.53 55.76
N ARG A 679 43.89 -6.32 55.58
CA ARG A 679 45.23 -5.94 54.96
C ARG A 679 45.53 -6.38 53.50
N GLY A 680 46.14 -5.60 52.59
CA GLY A 680 46.73 -4.23 52.50
C GLY A 680 47.46 -4.09 51.12
N GLY A 681 48.03 -2.98 50.61
CA GLY A 681 48.23 -1.59 51.07
C GLY A 681 49.06 -0.76 50.03
N ALA A 682 49.74 0.32 50.47
CA ALA A 682 50.73 1.18 49.73
C ALA A 682 50.23 2.21 48.67
N ARG A 683 51.04 3.27 48.47
CA ARG A 683 50.80 4.53 47.71
C ARG A 683 51.92 4.81 46.69
N GLY A 684 51.67 5.66 45.69
CA GLY A 684 52.72 6.38 44.93
C GLY A 684 52.18 7.50 44.01
N LYS A 685 52.78 8.70 44.02
CA LYS A 685 52.38 9.91 43.25
C LYS A 685 53.61 10.69 42.74
N ALA A 686 53.48 11.40 41.61
CA ALA A 686 54.11 12.71 41.27
C ALA A 686 53.35 13.30 40.04
N ALA A 687 52.89 14.56 39.92
CA ALA A 687 53.41 15.92 40.20
C ALA A 687 54.30 16.48 39.05
N ALA A 688 53.82 17.38 38.17
CA ALA A 688 53.72 18.88 38.28
C ALA A 688 55.07 19.61 38.03
N ALA A 689 55.22 20.79 37.38
CA ALA A 689 54.35 21.75 36.64
C ALA A 689 55.22 22.86 35.94
N LYS A 690 54.59 23.94 35.40
CA LYS A 690 55.11 25.30 34.99
C LYS A 690 55.59 25.52 33.53
N VAL A 691 55.55 26.72 32.90
CA VAL A 691 54.79 28.02 33.01
C VAL A 691 55.13 28.89 31.76
N SER A 692 54.21 29.78 31.29
CA SER A 692 54.46 31.18 30.83
C SER A 692 53.83 31.65 29.48
N GLN A 693 52.99 32.69 29.59
CA GLN A 693 52.79 33.89 28.73
C GLN A 693 52.32 33.83 27.25
N ARG A 694 51.60 34.91 26.87
CA ARG A 694 50.98 35.32 25.57
C ARG A 694 51.80 36.51 24.96
N PRO A 695 51.36 37.22 23.89
CA PRO A 695 51.10 36.89 22.47
C PRO A 695 51.86 37.94 21.56
N PRO A 696 51.30 38.60 20.50
CA PRO A 696 50.60 38.22 19.24
C PRO A 696 51.41 38.64 17.96
N VAL A 697 50.73 38.95 16.82
CA VAL A 697 51.18 39.70 15.60
C VAL A 697 51.91 38.85 14.52
N ASP A 698 51.70 38.95 13.19
CA ASP A 698 50.62 39.45 12.30
C ASP A 698 50.94 39.08 10.81
N SER A 699 50.01 39.33 9.87
CA SER A 699 50.17 39.58 8.42
C SER A 699 50.72 38.53 7.40
N ASP A 700 49.88 38.33 6.37
CA ASP A 700 50.12 38.27 4.90
C ASP A 700 50.58 37.04 4.08
N ASP A 701 49.84 36.91 2.97
CA ASP A 701 50.12 36.42 1.60
C ASP A 701 50.59 34.99 1.28
N GLY A 702 49.92 34.38 0.28
CA GLY A 702 50.37 33.16 -0.40
C GLY A 702 49.28 32.37 -1.13
N PHE A 703 48.90 32.78 -2.34
CA PHE A 703 47.97 32.05 -3.23
C PHE A 703 48.73 31.00 -4.07
N GLU A 704 48.28 29.74 -4.13
CA GLU A 704 48.26 28.95 -5.40
C GLU A 704 47.53 27.59 -5.30
N VAL A 705 47.14 27.09 -6.47
CA VAL A 705 46.30 25.89 -6.71
C VAL A 705 47.15 24.67 -7.04
N VAL A 706 46.84 23.50 -6.47
CA VAL A 706 47.33 22.21 -6.99
C VAL A 706 46.19 21.18 -7.01
N ASN A 707 45.93 20.63 -8.20
CA ASN A 707 45.03 19.49 -8.45
C ASN A 707 45.80 18.15 -8.36
N ASP A 708 45.03 17.06 -8.47
CA ASP A 708 45.43 15.67 -8.75
C ASP A 708 46.04 14.82 -7.62
N SER A 709 45.26 13.83 -7.18
CA SER A 709 45.72 12.42 -7.11
C SER A 709 44.52 11.43 -7.15
N PRO A 710 44.71 10.18 -7.63
CA PRO A 710 43.65 9.47 -8.35
C PRO A 710 43.08 8.21 -7.65
N SER A 711 42.03 7.66 -8.26
CA SER A 711 41.28 6.46 -7.82
C SER A 711 42.07 5.14 -7.90
N PRO A 712 41.73 4.12 -7.08
CA PRO A 712 42.43 2.82 -7.04
C PRO A 712 42.03 1.85 -8.19
N PRO A 713 42.90 0.88 -8.55
CA PRO A 713 42.72 -0.01 -9.72
C PRO A 713 41.92 -1.30 -9.44
N PRO A 714 41.38 -1.97 -10.49
CA PRO A 714 40.55 -3.18 -10.37
C PRO A 714 41.35 -4.50 -10.30
N PRO A 715 40.77 -5.59 -9.76
CA PRO A 715 41.44 -6.88 -9.60
C PRO A 715 41.57 -7.68 -10.91
N SER A 716 42.75 -8.26 -11.14
CA SER A 716 43.09 -9.01 -12.36
C SER A 716 42.72 -10.49 -12.31
N ARG A 717 42.08 -10.96 -13.39
CA ARG A 717 41.79 -12.35 -13.76
C ARG A 717 43.08 -13.19 -13.93
N SER A 718 43.15 -14.39 -13.35
CA SER A 718 44.25 -15.34 -13.60
C SER A 718 43.77 -16.58 -14.36
N THR A 719 44.64 -17.11 -15.23
CA THR A 719 44.39 -18.30 -16.06
C THR A 719 45.50 -19.32 -15.86
N ARG A 720 45.14 -20.57 -15.56
CA ARG A 720 46.01 -21.74 -15.79
C ARG A 720 45.15 -22.99 -16.02
N GLY A 721 45.45 -23.74 -17.06
CA GLY A 721 44.71 -24.95 -17.44
C GLY A 721 45.61 -26.15 -17.70
N ARG A 722 44.99 -27.34 -17.68
CA ARG A 722 45.40 -28.70 -18.12
C ARG A 722 44.62 -29.69 -17.25
N GLY A 723 44.01 -30.78 -17.72
CA GLY A 723 43.89 -31.30 -19.09
C GLY A 723 43.93 -32.84 -19.12
N ARG A 724 42.76 -33.49 -19.13
CA ARG A 724 42.44 -34.94 -19.36
C ARG A 724 40.98 -35.15 -18.88
N GLY A 725 40.07 -35.91 -19.50
CA GLY A 725 40.07 -36.60 -20.81
C GLY A 725 39.27 -37.92 -20.76
N LYS A 726 38.15 -38.01 -21.51
CA LYS A 726 37.21 -39.18 -21.65
C LYS A 726 36.36 -39.50 -20.38
N ALA A 727 35.12 -40.01 -20.44
CA ALA A 727 34.21 -40.32 -21.57
C ALA A 727 32.71 -40.25 -21.17
N THR A 728 31.85 -40.33 -22.20
CA THR A 728 30.39 -40.42 -22.27
C THR A 728 29.64 -41.28 -21.22
N ALA A 729 28.51 -40.75 -20.70
CA ALA A 729 27.28 -41.50 -20.45
C ALA A 729 26.05 -40.56 -20.39
N ALA A 730 24.93 -40.95 -21.00
CA ALA A 730 23.67 -40.20 -21.04
C ALA A 730 22.70 -40.66 -19.90
N PRO A 731 21.54 -39.99 -19.67
CA PRO A 731 20.90 -39.99 -18.36
C PRO A 731 20.10 -41.25 -18.03
N LYS A 732 20.05 -41.61 -16.74
CA LYS A 732 19.07 -42.57 -16.22
C LYS A 732 17.84 -41.84 -15.68
N LYS A 733 16.69 -42.27 -16.17
CA LYS A 733 15.35 -42.01 -15.61
C LYS A 733 15.33 -42.39 -14.12
N LYS A 734 14.57 -41.65 -13.31
CA LYS A 734 13.95 -42.21 -12.10
C LYS A 734 12.54 -42.61 -12.47
N ASP A 735 12.24 -43.90 -12.36
CA ASP A 735 10.89 -44.41 -12.57
C ASP A 735 9.98 -44.05 -11.41
N ILE A 736 8.73 -43.77 -11.75
CA ILE A 736 7.61 -43.69 -10.81
C ILE A 736 7.07 -45.11 -10.68
N SER A 737 7.46 -45.80 -9.61
CA SER A 737 6.87 -47.08 -9.24
C SER A 737 7.04 -47.33 -7.74
N PHE A 738 6.12 -46.82 -6.94
CA PHE A 738 5.28 -47.63 -6.06
C PHE A 738 4.09 -46.78 -5.57
N PHE A 739 2.96 -47.44 -5.32
CA PHE A 739 1.76 -46.85 -4.69
C PHE A 739 2.01 -46.50 -3.22
#